data_AF-A0A326U4W7-F1
#
_entry.id   AF-A0A326U4W7-F1
#
_cell.length_a   1.000
_cell.length_b   1.000
_cell.length_c   1.000
_cell.angle_alpha   90.00
_cell.angle_beta   90.00
_cell.angle_gamma   90.00
#
_symmetry.space_group_name_H-M   'P 1'
#
loop_
_entity.id
_entity.type
_entity.pdbx_description
1 polymer ?
#
loop_
_entity_poly.entity_id
_entity_poly.type
_entity_poly.pdbx_seq_one_letter_code
_entity_poly.pdbx_strand_id
1 'polypeptide(L)'
;MQDNDTSSPASERMSSLRSLRLPSGTLHWGLRVILALFLCTLAVLADWALLTVPTASAAQQARETATHQTQSIGAPTRQAPAAPQQPTAKGPTKLPPRPAAVEKLSAAQPFDGFGDLSFYTFNTLTLNNRMELKVNVANGNLLVHTSDLHVRGTGLDATLESSYNSQANELRDHGVNWIFSFGHDISLYSENPEQGIYYRGPSGVGAFFAYDSTKKAYTDPPALDATLTKNADGSYTLSFHHTGGKLQFDAGGRLTSMVDKNGNTISSQYDPNEWGNLVSLTDTQQRVFRFEHNEQHGETDTATQIVKLTDPAGRTVTYEYSSGTPTLQQKARAAGVSSSVWLTAITDAEGQTTRFGYEGLLLTSITDPRGNTTRIEYTGDKVLKVIDANGNFFKYEYGDLQTTLTDQNGHQTVYTYNEQLQVTKTTDALGHSTSKAYDANSYNVTSYGDALSNFTTFQFAPGTNNLLSVTQGANGQGQNGVTTTFGYPSGGGQSQYYPLTQTDPQGNVITYTYDANGNVTSAKDKASNIGLTFEYNSNGTVKSQTDANGNKTSFEYDSKGNLIKMIPPSPLGAYTLTVDLLTSRVQCVTDAKQQQTCYSYNKLDQVTGITYKKSDGTLAATISYSYDANGNLTKVVDPTGTTTFSYDKLNRLVSKTVPGGETITTGYDPIGNLTSYEDPGGTVTYTYNEVNLVTSVTEPGGLRTVYGYDNANRQTYIHYPNGTGMSMSYDGAGRMVNIVGGQMDGSHTITKIYTSYRYTYTMGNKNTGLVQTMTLANGNQHRYSYDSLNRLLADKIFTSQNSQVDEFSYTYDAGGNITKAQFHLPNSSGSFTNLFSYGAGNQLLNWTRQGADGSKQTTTFSYDANGNLTEEKGGVNRIFSYNALNQTTQINSTPFTYSGPTQETRVQVADTTYLYNSWGVGKEYRQSGPVTYTRCSCGKLIGARFSSDNSHHYYLFDGLGSIVGVTGEDGSLENSYAYSPYGETIKEQRSEKVYNPWKFAGGSFESETGLYKFGIRYYDPQLGRWTQQDPVGGSLGNLNSANRYLYVGGNPVNATDPTGAFAAGNCVITGILNSISIYLEDIGIFTLMGAFASAIGGPGVVAGALVALGPEGLAFAALAVTIVFALAVFFAAYQIANSASDIKEACS
;
A
#
# COMPACT_ATOMS: atom_id res chain seq x y z
N MET A 1 5.75 6.19 54.19
CA MET A 1 5.04 7.12 55.10
C MET A 1 3.78 7.50 54.34
N GLN A 2 2.68 6.81 54.64
CA GLN A 2 1.63 7.26 55.58
C GLN A 2 0.76 8.36 54.93
N ASP A 3 -0.51 8.07 54.61
CA ASP A 3 -1.69 7.95 55.51
C ASP A 3 -2.22 9.37 55.88
N ASN A 4 -3.53 9.67 55.93
CA ASN A 4 -4.70 8.83 55.69
C ASN A 4 -5.96 9.63 55.27
N ASP A 5 -7.08 8.91 55.14
CA ASP A 5 -8.41 9.23 54.61
C ASP A 5 -9.36 10.10 55.51
N THR A 6 -10.51 10.49 54.95
CA THR A 6 -11.81 10.89 55.57
C THR A 6 -12.02 12.28 56.20
N SER A 7 -13.10 12.98 55.78
CA SER A 7 -14.40 13.09 56.53
C SER A 7 -15.28 14.31 56.14
N SER A 8 -16.58 14.28 56.48
CA SER A 8 -17.61 15.32 56.24
C SER A 8 -18.50 15.48 57.50
N PRO A 9 -19.19 16.63 57.75
CA PRO A 9 -20.68 16.60 57.69
C PRO A 9 -21.47 17.93 57.47
N ALA A 10 -22.54 17.85 56.65
CA ALA A 10 -23.96 18.22 56.88
C ALA A 10 -24.51 19.64 57.29
N SER A 11 -25.80 19.86 56.93
CA SER A 11 -26.83 20.83 57.40
C SER A 11 -26.82 22.29 56.86
N GLU A 12 -27.90 23.10 56.76
CA GLU A 12 -29.39 23.04 56.60
C GLU A 12 -29.90 24.52 56.34
N ARG A 13 -31.15 24.98 56.01
CA ARG A 13 -32.54 24.48 55.73
C ARG A 13 -33.43 25.59 55.05
N MET A 14 -34.45 25.19 54.25
CA MET A 14 -35.82 25.81 54.07
C MET A 14 -36.01 27.30 53.61
N SER A 15 -37.18 27.80 53.14
CA SER A 15 -38.33 27.26 52.34
C SER A 15 -39.47 28.30 52.05
N SER A 16 -40.09 28.31 50.86
CA SER A 16 -41.52 28.68 50.57
C SER A 16 -41.83 28.51 49.05
N LEU A 17 -42.88 27.82 48.53
CA LEU A 17 -44.36 27.90 48.71
C LEU A 17 -44.95 29.22 48.14
N ARG A 18 -45.97 29.27 47.25
CA ARG A 18 -47.04 28.37 46.70
C ARG A 18 -47.49 28.95 45.31
N SER A 19 -48.39 28.45 44.45
CA SER A 19 -49.09 27.18 44.05
C SER A 19 -50.07 27.54 42.87
N LEU A 20 -50.97 26.77 42.22
CA LEU A 20 -51.57 25.43 42.31
C LEU A 20 -52.36 25.11 41.00
N ARG A 21 -52.44 23.85 40.51
CA ARG A 21 -53.61 23.12 39.88
C ARG A 21 -53.23 22.10 38.78
N LEU A 22 -53.98 20.99 38.76
CA LEU A 22 -54.08 19.92 37.74
C LEU A 22 -55.56 19.82 37.28
N PRO A 23 -55.96 18.89 36.36
CA PRO A 23 -56.32 17.52 36.78
C PRO A 23 -56.10 16.36 35.77
N SER A 24 -55.99 15.13 36.31
CA SER A 24 -56.41 13.79 35.78
C SER A 24 -56.19 13.34 34.31
N GLY A 25 -55.74 12.11 34.00
CA GLY A 25 -55.19 11.02 34.83
C GLY A 25 -55.46 9.57 34.33
N THR A 26 -54.74 8.59 34.90
CA THR A 26 -55.03 7.10 34.96
C THR A 26 -54.91 6.27 33.65
N LEU A 27 -54.52 4.97 33.63
CA LEU A 27 -54.19 3.95 34.67
C LEU A 27 -53.28 2.77 34.15
N HIS A 28 -52.32 2.28 34.97
CA HIS A 28 -51.69 0.90 35.08
C HIS A 28 -51.15 0.14 33.82
N TRP A 29 -50.22 -0.85 33.81
CA TRP A 29 -49.30 -1.58 34.76
C TRP A 29 -48.19 -2.30 33.91
N GLY A 30 -47.19 -3.07 34.37
CA GLY A 30 -46.70 -3.40 35.73
C GLY A 30 -45.75 -4.64 35.84
N LEU A 31 -44.45 -4.42 36.12
CA LEU A 31 -43.43 -5.31 36.75
C LEU A 31 -42.78 -6.58 36.09
N ARG A 32 -41.42 -6.55 36.01
CA ARG A 32 -40.35 -7.53 36.36
C ARG A 32 -40.45 -9.08 36.14
N VAL A 33 -39.44 -9.60 35.40
CA VAL A 33 -38.49 -10.73 35.68
C VAL A 33 -38.97 -12.06 36.34
N ILE A 34 -38.74 -13.23 35.68
CA ILE A 34 -38.06 -14.48 36.20
C ILE A 34 -38.11 -15.67 35.20
N LEU A 35 -37.11 -16.58 35.31
CA LEU A 35 -36.87 -17.93 34.73
C LEU A 35 -37.71 -18.55 33.57
N ALA A 36 -36.98 -18.93 32.52
CA ALA A 36 -36.73 -20.32 32.02
C ALA A 36 -37.83 -21.42 31.95
N LEU A 37 -37.78 -22.11 30.79
CA LEU A 37 -38.17 -23.51 30.51
C LEU A 37 -39.66 -23.94 30.55
N PHE A 38 -40.16 -24.29 29.36
CA PHE A 38 -41.16 -25.35 29.15
C PHE A 38 -40.75 -26.20 27.94
N LEU A 39 -40.99 -27.51 27.98
CA LEU A 39 -40.49 -28.48 27.00
C LEU A 39 -41.37 -29.74 27.01
N CYS A 40 -41.85 -30.23 25.85
CA CYS A 40 -42.35 -31.60 25.53
C CYS A 40 -43.12 -31.59 24.20
N THR A 41 -43.25 -32.65 23.37
CA THR A 41 -42.30 -33.68 22.85
C THR A 41 -43.05 -34.65 21.91
N LEU A 42 -42.38 -35.22 20.91
CA LEU A 42 -42.62 -36.53 20.24
C LEU A 42 -41.51 -36.66 19.16
N ALA A 43 -40.39 -37.39 19.31
CA ALA A 43 -40.13 -38.82 19.63
C ALA A 43 -40.45 -39.75 18.45
N VAL A 44 -39.48 -40.48 17.87
CA VAL A 44 -39.02 -41.88 18.16
C VAL A 44 -38.06 -42.26 16.99
N LEU A 45 -36.98 -43.07 16.99
CA LEU A 45 -36.01 -43.77 17.90
C LEU A 45 -34.79 -44.15 16.96
N ALA A 46 -33.73 -44.98 17.18
CA ALA A 46 -33.12 -45.87 18.19
C ALA A 46 -31.66 -46.21 17.69
N ASP A 47 -30.70 -46.83 18.39
CA ASP A 47 -30.42 -46.95 19.84
C ASP A 47 -28.98 -47.50 20.12
N TRP A 48 -28.28 -46.92 21.11
CA TRP A 48 -27.37 -47.55 22.12
C TRP A 48 -26.05 -48.21 21.63
N ALA A 49 -25.03 -48.58 22.44
CA ALA A 49 -24.82 -48.82 23.89
C ALA A 49 -23.30 -48.69 24.26
N LEU A 50 -22.75 -48.69 25.50
CA LEU A 50 -23.16 -48.38 26.90
C LEU A 50 -21.91 -48.39 27.84
N LEU A 51 -21.73 -47.36 28.70
CA LEU A 51 -20.96 -47.37 30.00
C LEU A 51 -19.43 -47.67 29.95
N THR A 52 -18.59 -47.46 31.00
CA THR A 52 -18.77 -47.17 32.45
C THR A 52 -17.59 -46.36 33.04
N VAL A 53 -17.73 -45.77 34.24
CA VAL A 53 -16.62 -45.25 35.09
C VAL A 53 -16.85 -45.61 36.56
N PRO A 54 -15.81 -45.94 37.34
CA PRO A 54 -15.82 -45.64 38.78
C PRO A 54 -14.49 -45.06 39.34
N THR A 55 -14.64 -44.44 40.51
CA THR A 55 -13.67 -43.70 41.36
C THR A 55 -12.64 -44.57 42.11
N ALA A 56 -11.54 -43.98 42.63
CA ALA A 56 -11.38 -43.70 44.10
C ALA A 56 -9.94 -43.34 44.59
N SER A 57 -9.86 -42.40 45.55
CA SER A 57 -8.86 -42.29 46.65
C SER A 57 -7.36 -42.07 46.33
N ALA A 58 -6.46 -41.87 47.32
CA ALA A 58 -6.32 -40.80 48.34
C ALA A 58 -5.08 -41.08 49.23
N ALA A 59 -4.55 -40.06 49.93
CA ALA A 59 -3.54 -40.15 51.02
C ALA A 59 -2.10 -40.60 50.59
N GLN A 60 -1.00 -40.38 51.34
CA GLN A 60 -0.76 -39.55 52.53
C GLN A 60 0.74 -39.12 52.66
N GLN A 61 0.99 -38.15 53.55
CA GLN A 61 2.14 -37.89 54.45
C GLN A 61 3.34 -38.88 54.51
N ALA A 62 4.57 -38.49 54.95
CA ALA A 62 5.20 -37.19 55.23
C ALA A 62 6.67 -37.38 55.72
N ARG A 63 7.39 -36.25 55.97
CA ARG A 63 8.53 -36.10 56.94
C ARG A 63 9.85 -36.82 56.54
N GLU A 64 11.04 -36.51 57.10
CA GLU A 64 11.42 -35.66 58.24
C GLU A 64 12.89 -35.14 58.17
N THR A 65 13.17 -33.89 58.63
CA THR A 65 14.40 -33.41 59.36
C THR A 65 15.85 -33.62 58.83
N ALA A 66 16.90 -32.85 59.21
CA ALA A 66 17.04 -31.57 59.93
C ALA A 66 18.48 -30.98 59.91
N THR A 67 18.60 -29.66 60.15
CA THR A 67 19.74 -28.94 60.80
C THR A 67 21.14 -28.94 60.12
N HIS A 68 22.13 -28.09 60.44
CA HIS A 68 22.35 -27.02 61.47
C HIS A 68 22.95 -25.77 60.74
N GLN A 69 22.41 -24.54 60.89
CA GLN A 69 22.73 -23.46 61.87
C GLN A 69 23.99 -22.58 61.63
N THR A 70 23.77 -21.25 61.58
CA THR A 70 24.62 -20.12 62.09
C THR A 70 26.00 -19.83 61.43
N GLN A 71 26.55 -18.58 61.38
CA GLN A 71 26.11 -17.25 61.88
C GLN A 71 26.79 -16.06 61.15
N SER A 72 26.12 -14.90 61.14
CA SER A 72 26.66 -13.53 61.41
C SER A 72 27.77 -12.85 60.55
N ILE A 73 27.35 -11.83 59.79
CA ILE A 73 27.95 -10.46 59.63
C ILE A 73 29.36 -10.31 59.00
N GLY A 74 29.43 -9.51 57.92
CA GLY A 74 30.69 -8.90 57.44
C GLY A 74 30.53 -7.99 56.21
N ALA A 75 30.82 -6.69 56.38
CA ALA A 75 31.04 -5.69 55.33
C ALA A 75 32.31 -4.88 55.73
N PRO A 76 33.05 -4.20 54.83
CA PRO A 76 32.60 -3.63 53.55
C PRO A 76 33.66 -3.70 52.40
N THR A 77 33.66 -2.68 51.53
CA THR A 77 34.71 -2.23 50.58
C THR A 77 34.81 -2.91 49.20
N ARG A 78 34.78 -2.07 48.14
CA ARG A 78 35.14 -2.43 46.77
C ARG A 78 36.66 -2.52 46.62
N GLN A 79 37.14 -3.58 45.98
CA GLN A 79 38.29 -3.52 45.06
C GLN A 79 37.92 -4.30 43.79
N ALA A 80 38.43 -3.87 42.63
CA ALA A 80 38.11 -4.48 41.35
C ALA A 80 39.07 -5.64 41.03
N PRO A 81 38.58 -6.84 40.66
CA PRO A 81 39.40 -7.87 40.03
C PRO A 81 39.89 -7.43 38.64
N ALA A 82 41.00 -8.03 38.20
CA ALA A 82 41.62 -7.70 36.92
C ALA A 82 40.80 -8.18 35.70
N ALA A 83 41.16 -7.67 34.52
CA ALA A 83 40.55 -8.07 33.26
C ALA A 83 40.69 -9.59 33.00
N PRO A 84 39.66 -10.27 32.48
CA PRO A 84 39.79 -11.64 31.99
C PRO A 84 40.82 -11.70 30.86
N GLN A 85 41.76 -12.64 30.93
CA GLN A 85 42.62 -12.95 29.79
C GLN A 85 41.77 -13.55 28.66
N GLN A 86 42.08 -13.21 27.41
CA GLN A 86 41.41 -13.80 26.26
C GLN A 86 41.57 -15.32 26.26
N PRO A 87 40.48 -16.11 26.19
CA PRO A 87 40.56 -17.46 25.67
C PRO A 87 41.01 -17.37 24.21
N THR A 88 42.04 -18.12 23.82
CA THR A 88 42.43 -18.24 22.42
C THR A 88 41.37 -19.05 21.67
N ALA A 89 40.46 -18.36 21.01
CA ALA A 89 39.38 -18.98 20.25
C ALA A 89 39.95 -19.88 19.14
N LYS A 90 39.67 -21.18 19.23
CA LYS A 90 39.65 -22.04 18.03
C LYS A 90 38.43 -21.61 17.22
N GLY A 91 38.65 -21.15 15.99
CA GLY A 91 37.53 -20.85 15.09
C GLY A 91 36.80 -22.14 14.67
N PRO A 92 35.46 -22.13 14.58
CA PRO A 92 34.74 -23.21 13.89
C PRO A 92 35.19 -23.24 12.41
N THR A 93 35.43 -24.43 11.88
CA THR A 93 36.19 -24.61 10.62
C THR A 93 35.41 -25.25 9.47
N LYS A 94 34.11 -25.55 9.66
CA LYS A 94 33.23 -26.05 8.59
C LYS A 94 31.79 -25.57 8.77
N LEU A 95 31.20 -25.10 7.66
CA LEU A 95 29.75 -25.19 7.43
C LEU A 95 29.37 -26.68 7.19
N PRO A 96 28.13 -27.10 7.49
CA PRO A 96 27.67 -28.45 7.17
C PRO A 96 27.73 -28.72 5.65
N PRO A 97 28.21 -29.90 5.22
CA PRO A 97 28.40 -30.21 3.81
C PRO A 97 27.08 -30.47 3.07
N ARG A 98 27.01 -30.00 1.82
CA ARG A 98 25.85 -30.12 0.92
C ARG A 98 25.70 -31.53 0.33
N PRO A 99 24.49 -32.13 0.29
CA PRO A 99 24.19 -33.31 -0.53
C PRO A 99 24.33 -33.01 -2.04
N ALA A 100 24.99 -33.90 -2.78
CA ALA A 100 25.58 -33.59 -4.09
C ALA A 100 24.60 -33.59 -5.30
N ALA A 101 23.36 -33.13 -5.15
CA ALA A 101 22.24 -33.46 -6.05
C ALA A 101 21.49 -32.27 -6.71
N VAL A 102 22.16 -31.14 -6.95
CA VAL A 102 21.69 -30.06 -7.86
C VAL A 102 22.87 -29.64 -8.74
N GLU A 103 22.64 -29.19 -9.96
CA GLU A 103 23.73 -28.74 -10.85
C GLU A 103 24.61 -27.67 -10.17
N LYS A 104 25.91 -27.68 -10.46
CA LYS A 104 26.83 -26.69 -9.90
C LYS A 104 26.69 -25.39 -10.68
N LEU A 105 26.13 -24.36 -10.02
CA LEU A 105 26.11 -23.00 -10.54
C LEU A 105 27.49 -22.56 -11.01
N SER A 106 27.50 -21.75 -12.06
CA SER A 106 28.71 -21.38 -12.79
C SER A 106 28.54 -20.00 -13.43
N ALA A 107 29.61 -19.49 -14.05
CA ALA A 107 29.53 -18.24 -14.82
C ALA A 107 28.56 -18.31 -16.02
N ALA A 108 28.13 -19.51 -16.45
CA ALA A 108 27.16 -19.72 -17.54
C ALA A 108 25.73 -19.99 -17.05
N GLN A 109 25.57 -20.41 -15.80
CA GLN A 109 24.28 -20.57 -15.11
C GLN A 109 24.45 -20.02 -13.69
N PRO A 110 24.31 -18.70 -13.49
CA PRO A 110 24.67 -18.03 -12.25
C PRO A 110 23.61 -18.14 -11.14
N PHE A 111 22.41 -18.64 -11.45
CA PHE A 111 21.28 -18.83 -10.53
C PHE A 111 20.70 -20.24 -10.65
N ASP A 112 20.09 -20.73 -9.59
CA ASP A 112 19.49 -22.07 -9.47
C ASP A 112 18.01 -22.15 -9.85
N GLY A 113 17.35 -21.03 -10.17
CA GLY A 113 15.90 -21.01 -10.36
C GLY A 113 15.11 -21.04 -9.04
N PHE A 114 15.79 -20.83 -7.91
CA PHE A 114 15.21 -20.83 -6.58
C PHE A 114 15.08 -19.39 -6.04
N GLY A 115 14.14 -19.20 -5.12
CA GLY A 115 13.86 -17.90 -4.50
C GLY A 115 13.25 -16.84 -5.42
N ASP A 116 13.04 -15.66 -4.86
CA ASP A 116 12.22 -14.58 -5.45
C ASP A 116 13.08 -13.54 -6.16
N LEU A 117 13.67 -13.93 -7.30
CA LEU A 117 14.36 -13.01 -8.21
C LEU A 117 13.38 -12.34 -9.17
N SER A 118 13.56 -11.03 -9.34
CA SER A 118 12.57 -10.20 -10.03
C SER A 118 12.40 -10.51 -11.53
N PHE A 119 13.36 -11.20 -12.18
CA PHE A 119 13.21 -11.61 -13.58
C PHE A 119 12.44 -12.93 -13.78
N TYR A 120 12.14 -13.68 -12.70
CA TYR A 120 11.22 -14.81 -12.73
C TYR A 120 9.76 -14.33 -12.73
N THR A 121 8.82 -15.26 -12.90
CA THR A 121 7.38 -14.96 -12.90
C THR A 121 6.65 -16.00 -12.06
N PHE A 122 5.85 -15.53 -11.12
CA PHE A 122 5.14 -16.34 -10.15
C PHE A 122 3.63 -16.15 -10.30
N ASN A 123 2.88 -17.24 -10.10
CA ASN A 123 1.47 -17.13 -9.74
C ASN A 123 1.39 -17.07 -8.20
N THR A 124 0.86 -15.97 -7.68
CA THR A 124 0.89 -15.63 -6.25
C THR A 124 -0.51 -15.69 -5.64
N LEU A 125 -0.63 -16.35 -4.48
CA LEU A 125 -1.85 -16.44 -3.68
C LEU A 125 -1.55 -15.95 -2.25
N THR A 126 -2.18 -14.85 -1.83
CA THR A 126 -2.17 -14.42 -0.43
C THR A 126 -3.10 -15.32 0.39
N LEU A 127 -2.56 -16.02 1.40
CA LEU A 127 -3.35 -16.95 2.22
C LEU A 127 -3.96 -16.24 3.44
N ASN A 128 -3.23 -15.31 4.05
CA ASN A 128 -3.70 -14.41 5.10
C ASN A 128 -2.78 -13.16 5.16
N ASN A 129 -2.97 -12.27 6.13
CA ASN A 129 -2.19 -11.03 6.25
C ASN A 129 -0.69 -11.20 6.59
N ARG A 130 -0.20 -12.45 6.71
CA ARG A 130 1.15 -12.82 7.17
C ARG A 130 1.78 -13.95 6.34
N MET A 131 1.07 -14.48 5.34
CA MET A 131 1.52 -15.64 4.58
C MET A 131 1.07 -15.56 3.12
N GLU A 132 2.02 -15.69 2.22
CA GLU A 132 1.82 -15.78 0.77
C GLU A 132 2.39 -17.09 0.23
N LEU A 133 1.80 -17.58 -0.85
CA LEU A 133 2.22 -18.76 -1.60
C LEU A 133 2.50 -18.34 -3.04
N LYS A 134 3.66 -18.71 -3.58
CA LYS A 134 4.12 -18.36 -4.93
C LYS A 134 4.50 -19.63 -5.69
N VAL A 135 4.03 -19.78 -6.92
CA VAL A 135 4.43 -20.88 -7.82
C VAL A 135 5.16 -20.30 -9.02
N ASN A 136 6.45 -20.63 -9.18
CA ASN A 136 7.24 -20.21 -10.34
C ASN A 136 6.66 -20.89 -11.60
N VAL A 137 6.22 -20.09 -12.59
CA VAL A 137 5.48 -20.63 -13.75
C VAL A 137 6.36 -21.44 -14.70
N ALA A 138 7.69 -21.33 -14.62
CA ALA A 138 8.61 -21.97 -15.56
C ALA A 138 9.19 -23.31 -15.03
N ASN A 139 9.60 -23.38 -13.76
CA ASN A 139 10.11 -24.62 -13.15
C ASN A 139 9.10 -25.33 -12.23
N GLY A 140 7.99 -24.68 -11.86
CA GLY A 140 6.97 -25.24 -10.99
C GLY A 140 7.35 -25.32 -9.51
N ASN A 141 8.38 -24.59 -9.09
CA ASN A 141 8.78 -24.51 -7.68
C ASN A 141 7.74 -23.76 -6.85
N LEU A 142 7.30 -24.37 -5.75
CA LEU A 142 6.54 -23.72 -4.68
C LEU A 142 7.47 -22.95 -3.75
N LEU A 143 7.24 -21.65 -3.61
CA LEU A 143 7.69 -20.84 -2.47
C LEU A 143 6.50 -20.55 -1.54
N VAL A 144 6.75 -20.47 -0.23
CA VAL A 144 5.79 -19.97 0.76
C VAL A 144 6.54 -19.07 1.73
N HIS A 145 6.16 -17.81 1.85
CA HIS A 145 6.81 -16.86 2.76
C HIS A 145 5.91 -16.56 3.96
N THR A 146 6.52 -16.42 5.14
CA THR A 146 5.83 -16.10 6.39
C THR A 146 6.44 -14.87 7.06
N SER A 147 5.60 -13.98 7.59
CA SER A 147 6.02 -12.88 8.46
C SER A 147 5.77 -13.28 9.92
N ASP A 148 6.74 -13.98 10.50
CA ASP A 148 6.63 -14.56 11.85
C ASP A 148 6.62 -13.45 12.92
N LEU A 149 7.56 -12.50 12.79
CA LEU A 149 7.69 -11.36 13.68
C LEU A 149 8.35 -10.17 12.97
N HIS A 150 7.83 -8.96 13.20
CA HIS A 150 8.45 -7.71 12.77
C HIS A 150 8.64 -6.76 13.96
N VAL A 151 9.74 -5.99 13.94
CA VAL A 151 9.97 -4.84 14.83
C VAL A 151 10.69 -3.73 14.07
N ARG A 152 10.16 -2.51 14.15
CA ARG A 152 10.78 -1.35 13.48
C ARG A 152 12.07 -0.92 14.16
N GLY A 153 13.08 -0.58 13.39
CA GLY A 153 14.36 -0.09 13.85
C GLY A 153 14.67 1.33 13.34
N THR A 154 15.93 1.57 13.05
CA THR A 154 16.43 2.81 12.43
C THR A 154 17.32 2.43 11.25
N GLY A 155 16.94 2.85 10.05
CA GLY A 155 17.59 2.43 8.79
C GLY A 155 17.17 1.02 8.35
N LEU A 156 17.40 0.02 9.21
CA LEU A 156 16.92 -1.36 9.03
C LEU A 156 15.91 -1.74 10.12
N ASP A 157 14.85 -2.42 9.70
CA ASP A 157 13.86 -3.08 10.56
C ASP A 157 14.25 -4.55 10.80
N ALA A 158 13.88 -5.10 11.94
CA ALA A 158 14.08 -6.52 12.28
C ALA A 158 12.84 -7.32 11.87
N THR A 159 12.82 -7.81 10.63
CA THR A 159 11.76 -8.67 10.09
C THR A 159 12.25 -10.12 10.01
N LEU A 160 11.61 -11.00 10.78
CA LEU A 160 11.97 -12.40 10.94
C LEU A 160 10.95 -13.26 10.20
N GLU A 161 11.43 -14.02 9.23
CA GLU A 161 10.62 -14.64 8.18
C GLU A 161 11.09 -16.06 7.88
N SER A 162 10.15 -16.93 7.50
CA SER A 162 10.45 -18.30 7.04
C SER A 162 10.00 -18.48 5.59
N SER A 163 10.90 -18.94 4.73
CA SER A 163 10.64 -19.21 3.31
C SER A 163 10.71 -20.72 3.04
N TYR A 164 9.59 -21.36 2.69
CA TYR A 164 9.60 -22.71 2.12
C TYR A 164 10.03 -22.66 0.66
N ASN A 165 10.73 -23.70 0.19
CA ASN A 165 11.12 -23.87 -1.22
C ASN A 165 11.09 -25.37 -1.59
N SER A 166 10.13 -25.78 -2.42
CA SER A 166 9.91 -27.21 -2.71
C SER A 166 11.08 -27.92 -3.40
N GLN A 167 11.92 -27.20 -4.15
CA GLN A 167 12.99 -27.77 -4.97
C GLN A 167 14.39 -27.64 -4.32
N ALA A 168 14.50 -26.95 -3.18
CA ALA A 168 15.77 -26.79 -2.45
C ALA A 168 16.41 -28.11 -1.98
N ASN A 169 15.58 -29.08 -1.56
CA ASN A 169 15.97 -30.44 -1.14
C ASN A 169 17.06 -30.51 -0.03
N GLU A 170 17.02 -29.61 0.94
CA GLU A 170 18.01 -29.49 2.02
C GLU A 170 17.38 -29.33 3.42
N LEU A 171 18.12 -29.75 4.47
CA LEU A 171 17.77 -29.54 5.87
C LEU A 171 18.49 -28.29 6.42
N ARG A 172 17.73 -27.43 7.11
CA ARG A 172 18.06 -26.04 7.45
C ARG A 172 17.60 -25.66 8.87
N ASP A 173 17.79 -24.42 9.29
CA ASP A 173 17.49 -23.95 10.66
C ASP A 173 16.00 -24.14 11.05
N HIS A 174 15.09 -24.02 10.07
CA HIS A 174 13.64 -24.32 10.20
C HIS A 174 13.21 -25.66 9.58
N GLY A 175 14.13 -26.63 9.42
CA GLY A 175 13.82 -27.98 8.96
C GLY A 175 14.04 -28.21 7.45
N VAL A 176 13.42 -29.25 6.90
CA VAL A 176 13.53 -29.60 5.47
C VAL A 176 12.84 -28.55 4.60
N ASN A 177 13.56 -28.02 3.61
CA ASN A 177 13.09 -27.08 2.60
C ASN A 177 12.59 -25.72 3.12
N TRP A 178 12.79 -25.40 4.40
CA TRP A 178 12.51 -24.08 4.99
C TRP A 178 13.79 -23.29 5.21
N ILE A 179 13.76 -22.00 4.96
CA ILE A 179 14.91 -21.10 4.97
C ILE A 179 14.55 -19.92 5.87
N PHE A 180 15.30 -19.72 6.95
CA PHE A 180 15.09 -18.59 7.86
C PHE A 180 15.80 -17.33 7.35
N SER A 181 15.26 -16.14 7.61
CA SER A 181 15.82 -14.87 7.10
C SER A 181 17.15 -14.42 7.74
N PHE A 182 17.68 -15.20 8.69
CA PHE A 182 18.96 -15.02 9.38
C PHE A 182 19.61 -16.39 9.66
N GLY A 183 20.75 -16.44 10.36
CA GLY A 183 21.33 -17.69 10.85
C GLY A 183 22.29 -18.35 9.86
N HIS A 184 22.23 -19.68 9.73
CA HIS A 184 23.08 -20.44 8.80
C HIS A 184 22.52 -20.44 7.38
N ASP A 185 21.22 -20.23 7.27
CA ASP A 185 20.49 -20.26 6.00
C ASP A 185 20.91 -19.11 5.07
N ILE A 186 21.29 -17.96 5.64
CA ILE A 186 21.93 -16.84 4.92
C ILE A 186 23.46 -16.99 4.98
N SER A 187 24.06 -17.49 3.90
CA SER A 187 25.48 -17.87 3.91
C SER A 187 26.19 -17.75 2.57
N LEU A 188 27.53 -17.76 2.65
CA LEU A 188 28.45 -17.94 1.54
C LEU A 188 29.10 -19.34 1.64
N TYR A 189 29.20 -20.06 0.53
CA TYR A 189 29.86 -21.36 0.47
C TYR A 189 30.84 -21.45 -0.70
N SER A 190 31.93 -22.20 -0.53
CA SER A 190 32.82 -22.59 -1.63
C SER A 190 33.66 -23.82 -1.30
N GLU A 191 33.87 -24.69 -2.30
CA GLU A 191 34.88 -25.75 -2.27
C GLU A 191 36.30 -25.21 -2.53
N ASN A 192 36.41 -24.12 -3.31
CA ASN A 192 37.65 -23.42 -3.62
C ASN A 192 37.33 -21.94 -3.98
N PRO A 193 37.64 -20.97 -3.10
CA PRO A 193 37.39 -19.55 -3.36
C PRO A 193 38.08 -18.99 -4.61
N GLU A 194 39.14 -19.62 -5.12
CA GLU A 194 39.79 -19.23 -6.39
C GLU A 194 39.08 -19.78 -7.64
N GLN A 195 37.92 -20.45 -7.48
CA GLN A 195 37.04 -20.87 -8.57
C GLN A 195 35.69 -20.11 -8.52
N GLY A 196 35.22 -19.75 -7.33
CA GLY A 196 34.06 -18.89 -7.11
C GLY A 196 33.41 -19.10 -5.75
N ILE A 197 32.34 -18.36 -5.47
CA ILE A 197 31.57 -18.44 -4.22
C ILE A 197 30.07 -18.49 -4.54
N TYR A 198 29.34 -19.31 -3.79
CA TYR A 198 27.89 -19.43 -3.84
C TYR A 198 27.31 -18.59 -2.69
N TYR A 199 26.45 -17.62 -2.99
CA TYR A 199 25.61 -16.90 -2.01
C TYR A 199 24.25 -17.57 -1.87
N ARG A 200 23.65 -17.47 -0.68
CA ARG A 200 22.29 -17.91 -0.36
C ARG A 200 21.50 -16.81 0.35
N GLY A 201 20.37 -16.42 -0.24
CA GLY A 201 19.49 -15.36 0.24
C GLY A 201 18.22 -15.83 0.97
N PRO A 202 17.51 -14.94 1.68
CA PRO A 202 16.39 -15.28 2.58
C PRO A 202 15.13 -15.80 1.87
N SER A 203 15.02 -15.61 0.56
CA SER A 203 13.95 -16.24 -0.25
C SER A 203 14.33 -17.63 -0.77
N GLY A 204 15.59 -18.04 -0.59
CA GLY A 204 16.17 -19.26 -1.15
C GLY A 204 16.88 -19.08 -2.49
N VAL A 205 17.22 -17.85 -2.88
CA VAL A 205 18.07 -17.58 -4.05
C VAL A 205 19.47 -18.15 -3.83
N GLY A 206 19.94 -18.99 -4.76
CA GLY A 206 21.36 -19.28 -4.92
C GLY A 206 21.97 -18.43 -6.04
N ALA A 207 23.08 -17.75 -5.76
CA ALA A 207 23.80 -16.95 -6.77
C ALA A 207 25.30 -17.26 -6.80
N PHE A 208 25.90 -17.36 -7.99
CA PHE A 208 27.31 -17.73 -8.15
C PHE A 208 28.22 -16.57 -8.57
N PHE A 209 29.08 -16.17 -7.65
CA PHE A 209 30.15 -15.20 -7.82
C PHE A 209 31.40 -15.86 -8.41
N ALA A 210 31.58 -15.78 -9.73
CA ALA A 210 32.74 -16.35 -10.42
C ALA A 210 34.03 -15.59 -10.10
N TYR A 211 35.14 -16.30 -9.82
CA TYR A 211 36.42 -15.65 -9.50
C TYR A 211 37.21 -15.28 -10.76
N ASP A 212 37.50 -13.98 -10.94
CA ASP A 212 38.40 -13.47 -11.97
C ASP A 212 39.84 -13.46 -11.43
N SER A 213 40.63 -14.45 -11.85
CA SER A 213 42.03 -14.61 -11.45
C SER A 213 42.97 -13.51 -11.97
N THR A 214 42.55 -12.73 -12.97
CA THR A 214 43.31 -11.59 -13.50
C THR A 214 43.12 -10.34 -12.65
N LYS A 215 41.89 -10.09 -12.19
CA LYS A 215 41.53 -9.00 -11.26
C LYS A 215 41.81 -9.36 -9.79
N LYS A 216 41.87 -10.65 -9.46
CA LYS A 216 41.83 -11.22 -8.10
C LYS A 216 40.60 -10.80 -7.31
N ALA A 217 39.47 -10.78 -7.99
CA ALA A 217 38.17 -10.33 -7.49
C ALA A 217 37.07 -11.26 -7.98
N TYR A 218 35.88 -11.18 -7.38
CA TYR A 218 34.71 -11.87 -7.90
C TYR A 218 34.02 -11.02 -8.98
N THR A 219 33.28 -11.69 -9.85
CA THR A 219 32.43 -11.09 -10.88
C THR A 219 30.99 -11.11 -10.40
N ASP A 220 30.30 -9.99 -10.56
CA ASP A 220 28.93 -9.79 -10.10
C ASP A 220 27.94 -10.64 -10.94
N PRO A 221 27.01 -11.40 -10.33
CA PRO A 221 25.95 -12.11 -11.04
C PRO A 221 25.00 -11.14 -11.78
N PRO A 222 24.50 -11.50 -12.98
CA PRO A 222 23.49 -10.72 -13.71
C PRO A 222 22.27 -10.39 -12.84
N ALA A 223 21.71 -9.18 -12.93
CA ALA A 223 20.51 -8.73 -12.19
C ALA A 223 20.51 -8.83 -10.65
N LEU A 224 21.54 -9.38 -9.98
CA LEU A 224 21.62 -9.42 -8.50
C LEU A 224 21.96 -8.05 -7.88
N ASP A 225 22.48 -7.12 -8.69
CA ASP A 225 22.81 -5.75 -8.29
C ASP A 225 23.79 -5.66 -7.10
N ALA A 226 24.77 -6.57 -7.01
CA ALA A 226 25.68 -6.66 -5.86
C ALA A 226 27.08 -7.20 -6.20
N THR A 227 28.10 -6.64 -5.52
CA THR A 227 29.49 -7.12 -5.58
C THR A 227 29.91 -7.83 -4.30
N LEU A 228 30.48 -9.02 -4.43
CA LEU A 228 31.11 -9.76 -3.34
C LEU A 228 32.60 -9.39 -3.23
N THR A 229 33.01 -8.92 -2.06
CA THR A 229 34.41 -8.59 -1.73
C THR A 229 34.94 -9.50 -0.64
N LYS A 230 36.18 -9.99 -0.77
CA LYS A 230 36.91 -10.66 0.31
C LYS A 230 37.78 -9.65 1.06
N ASN A 231 37.61 -9.60 2.37
CA ASN A 231 38.30 -8.67 3.26
C ASN A 231 39.70 -9.22 3.65
N ALA A 232 40.58 -8.33 4.14
CA ALA A 232 41.98 -8.67 4.42
C ALA A 232 42.19 -9.63 5.61
N ASP A 233 41.20 -9.78 6.49
CA ASP A 233 41.15 -10.76 7.57
C ASP A 233 40.57 -12.11 7.14
N GLY A 234 40.16 -12.24 5.87
CA GLY A 234 39.55 -13.42 5.29
C GLY A 234 38.01 -13.46 5.36
N SER A 235 37.38 -12.50 6.04
CA SER A 235 35.92 -12.31 6.06
C SER A 235 35.40 -11.80 4.70
N TYR A 236 34.08 -11.68 4.54
CA TYR A 236 33.46 -11.29 3.27
C TYR A 236 32.40 -10.19 3.44
N THR A 237 32.27 -9.35 2.41
CA THR A 237 31.25 -8.30 2.34
C THR A 237 30.55 -8.39 0.99
N LEU A 238 29.24 -8.67 0.98
CA LEU A 238 28.38 -8.47 -0.18
C LEU A 238 27.82 -7.04 -0.11
N SER A 239 28.02 -6.23 -1.14
CA SER A 239 27.56 -4.83 -1.19
C SER A 239 26.62 -4.61 -2.37
N PHE A 240 25.39 -4.17 -2.09
CA PHE A 240 24.36 -3.90 -3.09
C PHE A 240 24.55 -2.52 -3.73
N HIS A 241 24.49 -2.47 -5.06
CA HIS A 241 24.87 -1.33 -5.89
C HIS A 241 23.91 -0.15 -5.72
N HIS A 242 22.62 -0.31 -6.03
CA HIS A 242 21.69 0.82 -6.01
C HIS A 242 21.14 1.17 -4.60
N THR A 243 21.13 0.22 -3.66
CA THR A 243 20.65 0.48 -2.27
C THR A 243 21.76 0.96 -1.32
N GLY A 244 23.02 0.57 -1.58
CA GLY A 244 24.16 0.78 -0.67
C GLY A 244 24.14 -0.10 0.59
N GLY A 245 23.18 -1.02 0.70
CA GLY A 245 23.09 -2.02 1.77
C GLY A 245 24.19 -3.09 1.65
N LYS A 246 24.49 -3.75 2.77
CA LYS A 246 25.58 -4.74 2.87
C LYS A 246 25.20 -5.92 3.74
N LEU A 247 25.60 -7.12 3.33
CA LEU A 247 25.69 -8.30 4.18
C LEU A 247 27.15 -8.58 4.48
N GLN A 248 27.50 -8.72 5.76
CA GLN A 248 28.84 -9.11 6.21
C GLN A 248 28.82 -10.56 6.67
N PHE A 249 29.86 -11.31 6.30
CA PHE A 249 29.99 -12.72 6.64
C PHE A 249 31.37 -12.98 7.25
N ASP A 250 31.47 -13.95 8.17
CA ASP A 250 32.76 -14.37 8.73
C ASP A 250 33.62 -15.10 7.67
N ALA A 251 34.86 -15.45 8.03
CA ALA A 251 35.76 -16.16 7.13
C ALA A 251 35.31 -17.61 6.79
N GLY A 252 34.30 -18.12 7.51
CA GLY A 252 33.61 -19.38 7.20
C GLY A 252 32.34 -19.19 6.36
N GLY A 253 31.94 -17.96 6.06
CA GLY A 253 30.78 -17.63 5.23
C GLY A 253 29.45 -17.47 5.97
N ARG A 254 29.43 -17.40 7.31
CA ARG A 254 28.18 -17.20 8.09
C ARG A 254 27.85 -15.72 8.23
N LEU A 255 26.58 -15.32 8.07
CA LEU A 255 26.13 -13.93 8.17
C LEU A 255 26.37 -13.36 9.59
N THR A 256 27.29 -12.40 9.72
CA THR A 256 27.59 -11.71 10.99
C THR A 256 26.79 -10.42 11.18
N SER A 257 26.48 -9.70 10.11
CA SER A 257 25.62 -8.51 10.20
C SER A 257 24.98 -8.10 8.87
N MET A 258 23.84 -7.41 8.97
CA MET A 258 23.23 -6.62 7.90
C MET A 258 23.46 -5.14 8.21
N VAL A 259 23.90 -4.34 7.23
CA VAL A 259 24.25 -2.93 7.41
C VAL A 259 23.66 -2.06 6.30
N ASP A 260 23.06 -0.93 6.64
CA ASP A 260 22.54 0.02 5.66
C ASP A 260 23.60 1.01 5.13
N LYS A 261 23.22 1.86 4.17
CA LYS A 261 24.11 2.87 3.58
C LYS A 261 24.58 3.95 4.58
N ASN A 262 23.97 4.03 5.76
CA ASN A 262 24.29 4.95 6.85
C ASN A 262 25.05 4.29 8.03
N GLY A 263 25.33 2.98 7.96
CA GLY A 263 26.00 2.23 9.02
C GLY A 263 25.07 1.72 10.14
N ASN A 264 23.75 1.90 10.01
CA ASN A 264 22.81 1.24 10.92
C ASN A 264 22.92 -0.28 10.72
N THR A 265 23.14 -1.01 11.81
CA THR A 265 23.57 -2.41 11.79
C THR A 265 22.63 -3.31 12.58
N ILE A 266 22.23 -4.44 12.00
CA ILE A 266 21.68 -5.60 12.71
C ILE A 266 22.80 -6.65 12.80
N SER A 267 23.11 -7.14 14.00
CA SER A 267 24.23 -8.06 14.25
C SER A 267 23.75 -9.43 14.74
N SER A 268 24.25 -10.49 14.12
CA SER A 268 24.08 -11.88 14.55
C SER A 268 25.06 -12.25 15.66
N GLN A 269 24.62 -13.10 16.59
CA GLN A 269 25.47 -13.73 17.60
C GLN A 269 25.24 -15.24 17.58
N TYR A 270 26.33 -15.99 17.58
CA TYR A 270 26.35 -17.44 17.46
C TYR A 270 26.98 -18.09 18.69
N ASP A 271 26.59 -19.33 18.97
CA ASP A 271 27.23 -20.19 19.97
C ASP A 271 28.73 -20.41 19.62
N PRO A 272 29.67 -20.36 20.59
CA PRO A 272 31.06 -20.78 20.38
C PRO A 272 31.27 -22.29 20.16
N ASN A 273 30.26 -23.14 20.36
CA ASN A 273 30.31 -24.58 20.09
C ASN A 273 30.54 -24.90 18.60
N GLU A 274 30.99 -26.13 18.27
CA GLU A 274 31.50 -26.47 16.93
C GLU A 274 30.49 -26.25 15.78
N TRP A 275 29.20 -26.38 16.07
CA TRP A 275 28.07 -26.11 15.15
C TRP A 275 27.75 -24.61 15.03
N GLY A 276 27.84 -23.87 16.14
CA GLY A 276 27.65 -22.42 16.19
C GLY A 276 26.26 -21.91 15.79
N ASN A 277 25.20 -22.42 16.41
CA ASN A 277 23.80 -22.01 16.22
C ASN A 277 23.56 -20.50 16.48
N LEU A 278 22.54 -19.89 15.87
CA LEU A 278 22.16 -18.48 16.07
C LEU A 278 21.50 -18.27 17.43
N VAL A 279 22.18 -17.69 18.43
CA VAL A 279 21.60 -17.54 19.79
C VAL A 279 20.82 -16.22 19.98
N SER A 280 21.19 -15.16 19.25
CA SER A 280 20.50 -13.87 19.31
C SER A 280 20.81 -12.96 18.13
N LEU A 281 19.87 -12.08 17.79
CA LEU A 281 20.11 -10.91 16.94
C LEU A 281 20.09 -9.65 17.81
N THR A 282 20.96 -8.68 17.51
CA THR A 282 20.90 -7.32 18.07
C THR A 282 20.53 -6.35 16.96
N ASP A 283 19.47 -5.57 17.13
CA ASP A 283 18.99 -4.64 16.10
C ASP A 283 19.70 -3.28 16.09
N THR A 284 19.30 -2.46 15.11
CA THR A 284 19.76 -1.08 14.90
C THR A 284 19.52 -0.16 16.09
N GLN A 285 18.59 -0.50 17.00
CA GLN A 285 18.33 0.21 18.25
C GLN A 285 18.96 -0.48 19.48
N GLN A 286 19.80 -1.49 19.28
CA GLN A 286 20.48 -2.27 20.32
C GLN A 286 19.52 -3.04 21.25
N ARG A 287 18.40 -3.51 20.70
CA ARG A 287 17.49 -4.46 21.36
C ARG A 287 17.83 -5.88 20.91
N VAL A 288 17.54 -6.87 21.76
CA VAL A 288 18.02 -8.25 21.60
C VAL A 288 16.85 -9.23 21.42
N PHE A 289 16.86 -9.94 20.29
CA PHE A 289 15.99 -11.07 19.98
C PHE A 289 16.69 -12.36 20.42
N ARG A 290 15.94 -13.37 20.85
CA ARG A 290 16.49 -14.62 21.41
C ARG A 290 15.88 -15.85 20.74
N PHE A 291 16.72 -16.86 20.52
CA PHE A 291 16.36 -18.08 19.81
C PHE A 291 16.66 -19.30 20.70
N GLU A 292 15.63 -20.05 21.03
CA GLU A 292 15.69 -21.33 21.72
C GLU A 292 15.64 -22.46 20.68
N HIS A 293 16.44 -23.50 20.88
CA HIS A 293 16.63 -24.60 19.94
C HIS A 293 16.27 -25.95 20.59
N ASN A 294 16.00 -26.97 19.79
CA ASN A 294 15.82 -28.33 20.32
C ASN A 294 17.15 -28.93 20.84
N GLU A 295 17.06 -29.91 21.74
CA GLU A 295 18.22 -30.71 22.15
C GLU A 295 18.68 -31.58 20.96
N GLN A 296 20.00 -31.81 20.83
CA GLN A 296 20.55 -32.62 19.74
C GLN A 296 19.95 -34.04 19.74
N HIS A 297 19.17 -34.35 18.70
CA HIS A 297 18.87 -35.75 18.37
C HIS A 297 20.17 -36.43 17.94
N GLY A 298 20.51 -37.52 18.65
CA GLY A 298 21.82 -38.17 18.52
C GLY A 298 22.12 -38.71 17.13
N GLU A 299 23.39 -38.54 16.75
CA GLU A 299 24.07 -39.04 15.54
C GLU A 299 23.83 -38.26 14.23
N THR A 300 24.93 -37.67 13.73
CA THR A 300 25.18 -37.01 12.41
C THR A 300 24.76 -35.55 12.19
N ASP A 301 25.77 -34.66 12.21
CA ASP A 301 26.00 -33.47 11.35
C ASP A 301 24.89 -32.43 11.09
N THR A 302 23.80 -32.40 11.86
CA THR A 302 22.73 -31.41 11.71
C THR A 302 22.81 -30.27 12.72
N ALA A 303 22.40 -29.07 12.29
CA ALA A 303 22.02 -27.99 13.19
C ALA A 303 20.75 -28.38 13.95
N THR A 304 20.65 -27.94 15.20
CA THR A 304 19.40 -28.00 15.99
C THR A 304 18.40 -27.00 15.43
N GLN A 305 17.11 -27.35 15.38
CA GLN A 305 16.08 -26.46 14.84
C GLN A 305 15.71 -25.38 15.86
N ILE A 306 15.43 -24.16 15.38
CA ILE A 306 14.86 -23.07 16.20
C ILE A 306 13.44 -23.47 16.59
N VAL A 307 13.18 -23.70 17.89
CA VAL A 307 11.84 -24.05 18.42
C VAL A 307 11.07 -22.85 18.95
N LYS A 308 11.76 -21.76 19.32
CA LYS A 308 11.11 -20.55 19.82
C LYS A 308 11.95 -19.29 19.60
N LEU A 309 11.31 -18.28 19.03
CA LEU A 309 11.77 -16.91 18.93
C LEU A 309 11.14 -16.08 20.06
N THR A 310 11.93 -15.22 20.72
CA THR A 310 11.45 -14.23 21.69
C THR A 310 11.97 -12.83 21.34
N ASP A 311 11.08 -11.83 21.31
CA ASP A 311 11.40 -10.45 20.97
C ASP A 311 11.76 -9.56 22.19
N PRO A 312 12.23 -8.32 21.98
CA PRO A 312 12.58 -7.40 23.07
C PRO A 312 11.41 -7.01 23.99
N ALA A 313 10.16 -7.15 23.54
CA ALA A 313 8.95 -6.91 24.32
C ALA A 313 8.43 -8.19 25.03
N GLY A 314 9.10 -9.33 24.87
CA GLY A 314 8.67 -10.62 25.41
C GLY A 314 7.55 -11.30 24.62
N ARG A 315 7.28 -10.85 23.38
CA ARG A 315 6.44 -11.60 22.43
C ARG A 315 7.21 -12.85 21.98
N THR A 316 6.48 -13.92 21.72
CA THR A 316 7.08 -15.22 21.39
C THR A 316 6.40 -15.84 20.18
N VAL A 317 7.20 -16.40 19.27
CA VAL A 317 6.72 -17.28 18.19
C VAL A 317 7.30 -18.66 18.45
N THR A 318 6.52 -19.73 18.27
CA THR A 318 6.97 -21.10 18.52
C THR A 318 6.75 -22.01 17.31
N TYR A 319 7.71 -22.91 17.10
CA TYR A 319 7.84 -23.75 15.93
C TYR A 319 7.71 -25.23 16.35
N GLU A 320 6.67 -25.93 15.87
CA GLU A 320 6.44 -27.34 16.17
C GLU A 320 7.04 -28.21 15.05
N TYR A 321 7.86 -29.20 15.41
CA TYR A 321 8.54 -30.08 14.45
C TYR A 321 8.14 -31.54 14.57
N SER A 322 8.28 -32.27 13.45
CA SER A 322 8.15 -33.73 13.41
C SER A 322 9.35 -34.37 12.71
N SER A 323 9.80 -35.52 13.22
CA SER A 323 10.75 -36.40 12.54
C SER A 323 10.10 -37.22 11.40
N GLY A 324 8.83 -36.94 11.08
CA GLY A 324 8.06 -37.60 10.03
C GLY A 324 7.64 -39.02 10.38
N THR A 325 6.70 -39.58 9.61
CA THR A 325 6.40 -41.01 9.70
C THR A 325 7.58 -41.83 9.14
N PRO A 326 7.71 -43.12 9.47
CA PRO A 326 8.73 -43.99 8.85
C PRO A 326 8.67 -44.01 7.31
N THR A 327 7.49 -43.81 6.72
CA THR A 327 7.31 -43.67 5.26
C THR A 327 7.82 -42.34 4.71
N LEU A 328 7.70 -41.22 5.44
CA LEU A 328 8.34 -39.95 5.07
C LEU A 328 9.86 -40.07 5.16
N GLN A 329 10.38 -40.64 6.25
CA GLN A 329 11.83 -40.88 6.43
C GLN A 329 12.39 -41.81 5.34
N GLN A 330 11.65 -42.83 4.92
CA GLN A 330 12.06 -43.72 3.83
C GLN A 330 12.10 -42.99 2.47
N LYS A 331 11.10 -42.15 2.16
CA LYS A 331 11.11 -41.28 0.97
C LYS A 331 12.33 -40.32 1.01
N ALA A 332 12.58 -39.68 2.14
CA ALA A 332 13.69 -38.73 2.32
C ALA A 332 15.08 -39.40 2.15
N ARG A 333 15.28 -40.59 2.74
CA ARG A 333 16.50 -41.39 2.56
C ARG A 333 16.70 -41.85 1.11
N ALA A 334 15.62 -42.16 0.39
CA ALA A 334 15.69 -42.48 -1.04
C ALA A 334 16.07 -41.26 -1.90
N ALA A 335 15.76 -40.04 -1.45
CA ALA A 335 16.23 -38.78 -2.02
C ALA A 335 17.64 -38.35 -1.53
N GLY A 336 18.34 -39.21 -0.78
CA GLY A 336 19.70 -38.93 -0.29
C GLY A 336 19.78 -38.12 1.02
N VAL A 337 18.66 -37.81 1.66
CA VAL A 337 18.60 -37.05 2.91
C VAL A 337 18.71 -38.02 4.10
N SER A 338 19.79 -37.91 4.89
CA SER A 338 20.15 -38.88 5.95
C SER A 338 19.23 -38.83 7.17
N SER A 339 18.91 -37.62 7.63
CA SER A 339 18.00 -37.28 8.72
C SER A 339 17.06 -36.16 8.26
N SER A 340 15.82 -36.13 8.75
CA SER A 340 14.81 -35.19 8.25
C SER A 340 13.87 -34.77 9.36
N VAL A 341 13.69 -33.46 9.48
CA VAL A 341 12.82 -32.80 10.46
C VAL A 341 11.99 -31.79 9.69
N TRP A 342 10.66 -31.89 9.80
CA TRP A 342 9.71 -31.03 9.09
C TRP A 342 9.07 -30.04 10.05
N LEU A 343 9.02 -28.76 9.68
CA LEU A 343 8.24 -27.74 10.40
C LEU A 343 6.75 -28.01 10.22
N THR A 344 6.08 -28.50 11.25
CA THR A 344 4.66 -28.89 11.22
C THR A 344 3.71 -27.81 11.72
N ALA A 345 4.18 -26.81 12.46
CA ALA A 345 3.38 -25.63 12.76
C ALA A 345 4.22 -24.40 13.13
N ILE A 346 3.70 -23.21 12.83
CA ILE A 346 4.12 -21.93 13.41
C ILE A 346 2.96 -21.43 14.28
N THR A 347 3.24 -21.11 15.54
CA THR A 347 2.28 -20.45 16.45
C THR A 347 2.78 -19.05 16.77
N ASP A 348 1.93 -18.06 16.49
CA ASP A 348 2.29 -16.64 16.64
C ASP A 348 2.17 -16.11 18.07
N ALA A 349 2.47 -14.82 18.24
CA ALA A 349 2.47 -14.18 19.55
C ALA A 349 1.10 -14.12 20.25
N GLU A 350 -0.02 -14.19 19.51
CA GLU A 350 -1.36 -14.33 20.10
C GLU A 350 -1.83 -15.78 20.22
N GLY A 351 -0.92 -16.74 20.01
CA GLY A 351 -1.22 -18.17 20.13
C GLY A 351 -2.00 -18.73 18.95
N GLN A 352 -2.01 -18.05 17.80
CA GLN A 352 -2.70 -18.53 16.60
C GLN A 352 -1.76 -19.45 15.82
N THR A 353 -2.18 -20.69 15.57
CA THR A 353 -1.32 -21.74 14.98
C THR A 353 -1.68 -22.02 13.52
N THR A 354 -0.74 -21.76 12.61
CA THR A 354 -0.79 -22.26 11.22
C THR A 354 -0.08 -23.61 11.15
N ARG A 355 -0.66 -24.59 10.44
CA ARG A 355 -0.17 -25.99 10.42
C ARG A 355 0.19 -26.45 9.01
N PHE A 356 1.24 -27.25 8.91
CA PHE A 356 1.85 -27.70 7.66
C PHE A 356 1.87 -29.24 7.58
N GLY A 357 1.44 -29.80 6.44
CA GLY A 357 1.41 -31.23 6.17
C GLY A 357 2.19 -31.60 4.91
N TYR A 358 2.83 -32.78 4.90
CA TYR A 358 3.85 -33.15 3.92
C TYR A 358 3.68 -34.55 3.33
N GLU A 359 4.14 -34.72 2.09
CA GLU A 359 4.42 -36.02 1.49
C GLU A 359 5.84 -36.10 0.93
N GLY A 360 6.66 -37.01 1.46
CA GLY A 360 8.10 -37.01 1.19
C GLY A 360 8.73 -35.72 1.72
N LEU A 361 9.39 -34.96 0.84
CA LEU A 361 9.96 -33.65 1.15
C LEU A 361 8.99 -32.48 0.85
N LEU A 362 7.87 -32.76 0.18
CA LEU A 362 6.98 -31.75 -0.41
C LEU A 362 5.87 -31.34 0.56
N LEU A 363 5.63 -30.03 0.68
CA LEU A 363 4.54 -29.42 1.44
C LEU A 363 3.21 -29.58 0.67
N THR A 364 2.33 -30.45 1.15
CA THR A 364 1.06 -30.78 0.48
C THR A 364 -0.17 -30.13 1.10
N SER A 365 -0.06 -29.52 2.28
CA SER A 365 -1.15 -28.73 2.86
C SER A 365 -0.68 -27.66 3.83
N ILE A 366 -1.40 -26.52 3.81
CA ILE A 366 -1.28 -25.41 4.75
C ILE A 366 -2.68 -25.22 5.36
N THR A 367 -2.80 -25.28 6.67
CA THR A 367 -4.07 -25.05 7.39
C THR A 367 -3.95 -23.82 8.28
N ASP A 368 -4.80 -22.83 8.04
CA ASP A 368 -4.81 -21.56 8.76
C ASP A 368 -5.35 -21.70 10.21
N PRO A 369 -5.17 -20.67 11.06
CA PRO A 369 -5.73 -20.66 12.42
C PRO A 369 -7.27 -20.72 12.50
N ARG A 370 -8.01 -20.46 11.42
CA ARG A 370 -9.48 -20.63 11.33
C ARG A 370 -9.87 -22.08 10.96
N GLY A 371 -8.92 -22.94 10.61
CA GLY A 371 -9.14 -24.34 10.20
C GLY A 371 -9.38 -24.53 8.70
N ASN A 372 -9.15 -23.51 7.87
CA ASN A 372 -9.24 -23.62 6.41
C ASN A 372 -7.93 -24.21 5.84
N THR A 373 -8.03 -25.23 4.99
CA THR A 373 -6.85 -25.90 4.42
C THR A 373 -6.70 -25.63 2.93
N THR A 374 -5.61 -24.95 2.54
CA THR A 374 -5.06 -24.95 1.18
C THR A 374 -4.27 -26.25 0.96
N ARG A 375 -4.39 -26.87 -0.21
CA ARG A 375 -3.67 -28.11 -0.58
C ARG A 375 -2.83 -27.90 -1.82
N ILE A 376 -1.73 -28.64 -1.93
CA ILE A 376 -0.82 -28.60 -3.07
C ILE A 376 -0.65 -30.03 -3.60
N GLU A 377 -1.00 -30.23 -4.86
CA GLU A 377 -0.71 -31.47 -5.61
C GLU A 377 0.55 -31.27 -6.46
N TYR A 378 1.33 -32.33 -6.68
CA TYR A 378 2.59 -32.28 -7.43
C TYR A 378 2.66 -33.34 -8.53
N THR A 379 3.45 -33.06 -9.57
CA THR A 379 3.89 -34.02 -10.58
C THR A 379 5.42 -34.09 -10.56
N GLY A 380 5.95 -35.07 -9.81
CA GLY A 380 7.37 -35.05 -9.41
C GLY A 380 7.59 -33.99 -8.32
N ASP A 381 8.45 -33.02 -8.61
CA ASP A 381 8.82 -31.86 -7.79
C ASP A 381 8.21 -30.53 -8.28
N LYS A 382 7.36 -30.59 -9.32
CA LYS A 382 6.60 -29.43 -9.84
C LYS A 382 5.18 -29.41 -9.31
N VAL A 383 4.68 -28.24 -8.94
CA VAL A 383 3.28 -28.06 -8.52
C VAL A 383 2.32 -28.38 -9.69
N LEU A 384 1.45 -29.37 -9.51
CA LEU A 384 0.39 -29.72 -10.47
C LEU A 384 -0.88 -28.89 -10.21
N LYS A 385 -1.21 -28.65 -8.94
CA LYS A 385 -2.32 -27.78 -8.51
C LYS A 385 -2.02 -27.06 -7.20
N VAL A 386 -2.60 -25.87 -7.05
CA VAL A 386 -2.89 -25.26 -5.74
C VAL A 386 -4.40 -25.22 -5.58
N ILE A 387 -4.91 -25.87 -4.52
CA ILE A 387 -6.34 -26.05 -4.24
C ILE A 387 -6.71 -25.22 -3.01
N ASP A 388 -7.71 -24.37 -3.14
CA ASP A 388 -8.21 -23.50 -2.07
C ASP A 388 -9.05 -24.25 -1.01
N ALA A 389 -9.44 -23.54 0.05
CA ALA A 389 -10.23 -24.10 1.15
C ALA A 389 -11.72 -24.39 0.79
N ASN A 390 -12.17 -24.00 -0.40
CA ASN A 390 -13.49 -24.33 -0.96
C ASN A 390 -13.43 -25.55 -1.91
N GLY A 391 -12.25 -25.88 -2.44
CA GLY A 391 -12.01 -26.95 -3.39
C GLY A 391 -11.78 -26.49 -4.83
N ASN A 392 -11.78 -25.18 -5.11
CA ASN A 392 -11.40 -24.65 -6.42
C ASN A 392 -9.87 -24.64 -6.55
N PHE A 393 -9.32 -24.68 -7.76
CA PHE A 393 -7.87 -24.84 -7.93
C PHE A 393 -7.30 -24.10 -9.13
N PHE A 394 -6.05 -23.66 -9.00
CA PHE A 394 -5.17 -23.44 -10.14
C PHE A 394 -4.57 -24.78 -10.57
N LYS A 395 -4.35 -24.98 -11.87
CA LYS A 395 -3.71 -26.18 -12.45
C LYS A 395 -2.59 -25.76 -13.41
N TYR A 396 -1.43 -26.39 -13.30
CA TYR A 396 -0.26 -26.10 -14.13
C TYR A 396 0.05 -27.29 -15.04
N GLU A 397 0.24 -27.02 -16.34
CA GLU A 397 0.57 -28.03 -17.34
C GLU A 397 1.87 -27.62 -18.07
N TYR A 398 2.98 -28.25 -17.65
CA TYR A 398 4.32 -27.99 -18.15
C TYR A 398 4.58 -28.75 -19.46
N GLY A 399 4.97 -28.01 -20.50
CA GLY A 399 5.51 -28.50 -21.77
C GLY A 399 7.01 -28.20 -21.90
N ASP A 400 7.47 -28.14 -23.15
CA ASP A 400 8.84 -27.73 -23.49
C ASP A 400 8.92 -26.19 -23.57
N LEU A 401 9.72 -25.58 -22.69
CA LEU A 401 9.85 -24.12 -22.49
C LEU A 401 8.51 -23.34 -22.41
N GLN A 402 7.44 -24.01 -21.97
CA GLN A 402 6.08 -23.48 -21.94
C GLN A 402 5.28 -24.07 -20.77
N THR A 403 4.40 -23.28 -20.17
CA THR A 403 3.44 -23.72 -19.14
C THR A 403 2.06 -23.13 -19.41
N THR A 404 1.04 -23.98 -19.43
CA THR A 404 -0.36 -23.55 -19.40
C THR A 404 -0.85 -23.54 -17.96
N LEU A 405 -1.20 -22.36 -17.45
CA LEU A 405 -1.91 -22.18 -16.19
C LEU A 405 -3.41 -22.13 -16.48
N THR A 406 -4.18 -23.04 -15.88
CA THR A 406 -5.65 -22.94 -15.84
C THR A 406 -6.05 -22.36 -14.49
N ASP A 407 -6.87 -21.31 -14.50
CA ASP A 407 -7.38 -20.64 -13.29
C ASP A 407 -8.55 -21.39 -12.63
N GLN A 408 -9.05 -20.85 -11.51
CA GLN A 408 -10.14 -21.44 -10.73
C GLN A 408 -11.51 -21.38 -11.43
N ASN A 409 -11.65 -20.60 -12.52
CA ASN A 409 -12.85 -20.54 -13.38
C ASN A 409 -12.73 -21.48 -14.60
N GLY A 410 -11.52 -21.95 -14.94
CA GLY A 410 -11.22 -22.77 -16.11
C GLY A 410 -10.61 -22.01 -17.29
N HIS A 411 -10.31 -20.72 -17.13
CA HIS A 411 -9.64 -19.91 -18.15
C HIS A 411 -8.14 -20.25 -18.22
N GLN A 412 -7.52 -20.13 -19.39
CA GLN A 412 -6.14 -20.58 -19.61
C GLN A 412 -5.19 -19.45 -20.01
N THR A 413 -4.12 -19.29 -19.25
CA THR A 413 -2.99 -18.40 -19.57
C THR A 413 -1.76 -19.24 -19.91
N VAL A 414 -1.14 -18.98 -21.05
CA VAL A 414 0.02 -19.73 -21.56
C VAL A 414 1.27 -18.87 -21.49
N TYR A 415 2.21 -19.27 -20.65
CA TYR A 415 3.53 -18.67 -20.50
C TYR A 415 4.55 -19.42 -21.36
N THR A 416 5.41 -18.69 -22.07
CA THR A 416 6.60 -19.22 -22.76
C THR A 416 7.83 -18.53 -22.21
N TYR A 417 8.90 -19.29 -21.98
CA TYR A 417 10.12 -18.82 -21.32
C TYR A 417 11.39 -19.29 -22.05
N ASN A 418 12.55 -18.81 -21.62
CA ASN A 418 13.86 -19.27 -22.11
C ASN A 418 14.50 -20.31 -21.15
N GLU A 419 15.68 -20.79 -21.50
CA GLU A 419 16.48 -21.73 -20.68
C GLU A 419 16.87 -21.16 -19.30
N GLN A 420 16.84 -19.83 -19.15
CA GLN A 420 17.08 -19.10 -17.90
C GLN A 420 15.79 -18.88 -17.08
N LEU A 421 14.69 -19.57 -17.43
CA LEU A 421 13.36 -19.52 -16.78
C LEU A 421 12.67 -18.13 -16.83
N GLN A 422 13.12 -17.24 -17.71
CA GLN A 422 12.55 -15.90 -17.90
C GLN A 422 11.39 -15.94 -18.89
N VAL A 423 10.21 -15.45 -18.51
CA VAL A 423 9.01 -15.44 -19.36
C VAL A 423 9.15 -14.44 -20.50
N THR A 424 9.33 -14.93 -21.73
CA THR A 424 9.49 -14.14 -22.96
C THR A 424 8.15 -13.81 -23.63
N LYS A 425 7.10 -14.60 -23.36
CA LYS A 425 5.74 -14.36 -23.86
C LYS A 425 4.69 -14.82 -22.84
N THR A 426 3.62 -14.04 -22.68
CA THR A 426 2.39 -14.48 -22.03
C THR A 426 1.25 -14.41 -23.05
N THR A 427 0.38 -15.42 -23.07
CA THR A 427 -0.84 -15.44 -23.89
C THR A 427 -2.02 -15.63 -22.95
N ASP A 428 -3.00 -14.72 -22.98
CA ASP A 428 -4.18 -14.80 -22.10
C ASP A 428 -5.28 -15.70 -22.69
N ALA A 429 -6.37 -15.87 -21.94
CA ALA A 429 -7.48 -16.75 -22.30
C ALA A 429 -8.31 -16.25 -23.51
N LEU A 430 -8.17 -14.97 -23.89
CA LEU A 430 -8.73 -14.43 -25.14
C LEU A 430 -7.77 -14.61 -26.33
N GLY A 431 -6.57 -15.13 -26.10
CA GLY A 431 -5.51 -15.27 -27.10
C GLY A 431 -4.68 -14.00 -27.31
N HIS A 432 -4.92 -12.93 -26.55
CA HIS A 432 -4.09 -11.74 -26.59
C HIS A 432 -2.68 -12.08 -26.07
N SER A 433 -1.65 -11.42 -26.59
CA SER A 433 -0.26 -11.85 -26.43
C SER A 433 0.64 -10.69 -26.02
N THR A 434 1.19 -10.73 -24.81
CA THR A 434 2.25 -9.81 -24.36
C THR A 434 3.62 -10.48 -24.49
N SER A 435 4.69 -9.68 -24.52
CA SER A 435 6.06 -10.18 -24.76
C SER A 435 7.11 -9.41 -23.97
N LYS A 436 8.24 -10.06 -23.66
CA LYS A 436 9.42 -9.47 -23.03
C LYS A 436 10.69 -9.86 -23.77
N ALA A 437 11.62 -8.93 -23.92
CA ALA A 437 13.00 -9.21 -24.35
C ALA A 437 13.97 -8.93 -23.20
N TYR A 438 14.88 -9.85 -22.93
CA TYR A 438 15.89 -9.76 -21.87
C TYR A 438 17.28 -9.51 -22.47
N ASP A 439 18.14 -8.72 -21.81
CA ASP A 439 19.55 -8.64 -22.18
C ASP A 439 20.29 -9.90 -21.73
N ALA A 440 21.06 -10.49 -22.65
CA ALA A 440 21.70 -11.79 -22.46
C ALA A 440 22.83 -11.81 -21.41
N ASN A 441 23.33 -10.65 -20.96
CA ASN A 441 24.47 -10.56 -20.04
C ASN A 441 24.07 -10.03 -18.66
N SER A 442 23.07 -9.14 -18.61
CA SER A 442 22.62 -8.44 -17.40
C SER A 442 21.26 -8.91 -16.89
N TYR A 443 20.53 -9.70 -17.68
CA TYR A 443 19.19 -10.24 -17.37
C TYR A 443 18.09 -9.20 -17.09
N ASN A 444 18.35 -7.91 -17.35
CA ASN A 444 17.30 -6.88 -17.33
C ASN A 444 16.34 -7.08 -18.52
N VAL A 445 15.06 -6.77 -18.33
CA VAL A 445 14.11 -6.64 -19.44
C VAL A 445 14.41 -5.34 -20.21
N THR A 446 14.75 -5.47 -21.49
CA THR A 446 15.06 -4.35 -22.40
C THR A 446 13.87 -3.88 -23.22
N SER A 447 12.85 -4.74 -23.42
CA SER A 447 11.56 -4.31 -23.95
C SER A 447 10.41 -5.16 -23.43
N TYR A 448 9.24 -4.54 -23.38
CA TYR A 448 7.94 -5.17 -23.17
C TYR A 448 7.01 -4.75 -24.31
N GLY A 449 6.32 -5.71 -24.93
CA GLY A 449 5.33 -5.47 -25.98
C GLY A 449 3.92 -5.84 -25.51
N ASP A 450 2.97 -4.93 -25.70
CA ASP A 450 1.54 -5.19 -25.48
C ASP A 450 0.91 -6.00 -26.63
N ALA A 451 -0.32 -6.49 -26.41
CA ALA A 451 -1.06 -7.27 -27.40
C ALA A 451 -1.62 -6.46 -28.59
N LEU A 452 -1.33 -5.16 -28.66
CA LEU A 452 -1.54 -4.29 -29.81
C LEU A 452 -0.21 -3.97 -30.55
N SER A 453 0.89 -4.61 -30.15
CA SER A 453 2.25 -4.39 -30.67
C SER A 453 2.81 -2.97 -30.46
N ASN A 454 2.38 -2.30 -29.39
CA ASN A 454 3.09 -1.15 -28.85
C ASN A 454 4.17 -1.63 -27.86
N PHE A 455 5.30 -0.94 -27.82
CA PHE A 455 6.43 -1.33 -26.97
C PHE A 455 6.76 -0.26 -25.94
N THR A 456 7.09 -0.72 -24.73
CA THR A 456 7.91 0.01 -23.77
C THR A 456 9.34 -0.54 -23.83
N THR A 457 10.34 0.33 -23.98
CA THR A 457 11.75 -0.05 -24.03
C THR A 457 12.53 0.58 -22.88
N PHE A 458 13.51 -0.17 -22.38
CA PHE A 458 14.37 0.18 -21.26
C PHE A 458 15.82 0.13 -21.73
N GLN A 459 16.62 1.15 -21.36
CA GLN A 459 18.04 1.20 -21.66
C GLN A 459 18.83 1.23 -20.36
N PHE A 460 19.85 0.38 -20.24
CA PHE A 460 20.69 0.27 -19.05
C PHE A 460 22.16 0.59 -19.38
N ALA A 461 22.90 1.10 -18.41
CA ALA A 461 24.32 1.40 -18.53
C ALA A 461 25.16 0.11 -18.45
N PRO A 462 26.02 -0.18 -19.44
CA PRO A 462 26.93 -1.32 -19.36
C PRO A 462 27.83 -1.23 -18.12
N GLY A 463 27.88 -2.32 -17.34
CA GLY A 463 28.75 -2.46 -16.17
C GLY A 463 28.19 -1.92 -14.86
N THR A 464 27.47 -0.79 -14.83
CA THR A 464 26.85 -0.27 -13.59
C THR A 464 25.37 -0.64 -13.42
N ASN A 465 24.75 -1.21 -14.46
CA ASN A 465 23.32 -1.60 -14.47
C ASN A 465 22.32 -0.43 -14.28
N ASN A 466 22.79 0.82 -14.26
CA ASN A 466 21.96 2.02 -14.11
C ASN A 466 20.91 2.15 -15.22
N LEU A 467 19.63 2.36 -14.88
CA LEU A 467 18.57 2.65 -15.86
C LEU A 467 18.78 4.04 -16.50
N LEU A 468 19.14 4.09 -17.79
CA LEU A 468 19.43 5.32 -18.54
C LEU A 468 18.18 5.94 -19.18
N SER A 469 17.24 5.14 -19.68
CA SER A 469 15.97 5.64 -20.22
C SER A 469 14.84 4.62 -20.20
N VAL A 470 13.61 5.15 -20.20
CA VAL A 470 12.37 4.41 -20.44
C VAL A 470 11.62 5.11 -21.56
N THR A 471 11.20 4.39 -22.59
CA THR A 471 10.41 4.94 -23.71
C THR A 471 9.15 4.11 -23.96
N GLN A 472 7.97 4.71 -23.84
CA GLN A 472 6.67 4.05 -24.05
C GLN A 472 6.06 4.35 -25.42
N GLY A 473 5.29 3.43 -25.97
CA GLY A 473 4.54 3.60 -27.22
C GLY A 473 5.40 3.73 -28.47
N ALA A 474 6.65 3.26 -28.41
CA ALA A 474 7.55 3.22 -29.55
C ALA A 474 7.21 2.01 -30.45
N ASN A 475 6.19 2.16 -31.30
CA ASN A 475 5.90 1.18 -32.34
C ASN A 475 6.75 1.43 -33.61
N GLY A 476 6.91 0.40 -34.45
CA GLY A 476 7.70 0.49 -35.69
C GLY A 476 7.09 1.38 -36.80
N GLN A 477 6.06 2.17 -36.50
CA GLN A 477 5.33 3.00 -37.46
C GLN A 477 5.73 4.49 -37.40
N GLY A 478 6.78 4.83 -36.64
CA GLY A 478 7.40 6.16 -36.65
C GLY A 478 6.76 7.19 -35.71
N GLN A 479 5.98 6.77 -34.72
CA GLN A 479 5.60 7.66 -33.62
C GLN A 479 6.77 7.80 -32.63
N ASN A 480 7.08 9.05 -32.26
CA ASN A 480 8.02 9.31 -31.16
C ASN A 480 7.35 8.90 -29.84
N GLY A 481 7.93 7.89 -29.19
CA GLY A 481 7.48 7.42 -27.88
C GLY A 481 7.60 8.47 -26.78
N VAL A 482 6.96 8.19 -25.64
CA VAL A 482 7.08 9.01 -24.43
C VAL A 482 8.37 8.60 -23.71
N THR A 483 9.42 9.42 -23.79
CA THR A 483 10.74 9.10 -23.24
C THR A 483 11.06 9.89 -21.97
N THR A 484 11.40 9.18 -20.89
CA THR A 484 12.06 9.72 -19.69
C THR A 484 13.52 9.26 -19.69
N THR A 485 14.47 10.12 -19.32
CA THR A 485 15.91 9.76 -19.25
C THR A 485 16.54 10.10 -17.90
N PHE A 486 17.61 9.40 -17.57
CA PHE A 486 18.34 9.56 -16.31
C PHE A 486 19.85 9.71 -16.58
N GLY A 487 20.51 10.52 -15.75
CA GLY A 487 21.94 10.82 -15.85
C GLY A 487 22.64 10.55 -14.52
N TYR A 488 23.86 10.00 -14.60
CA TYR A 488 24.64 9.48 -13.47
C TYR A 488 26.07 10.04 -13.48
N PRO A 489 26.84 9.95 -12.38
CA PRO A 489 28.24 10.39 -12.37
C PRO A 489 29.13 9.49 -13.23
N SER A 490 30.11 10.06 -13.92
CA SER A 490 31.10 9.31 -14.72
C SER A 490 32.34 8.90 -13.90
N GLY A 491 32.16 8.47 -12.67
CA GLY A 491 33.24 8.11 -11.74
C GLY A 491 32.85 6.91 -10.87
N GLY A 492 33.84 6.16 -10.39
CA GLY A 492 33.62 4.90 -9.67
C GLY A 492 33.26 5.05 -8.19
N GLY A 493 32.71 3.96 -7.62
CA GLY A 493 32.30 3.88 -6.22
C GLY A 493 30.80 4.12 -6.04
N GLN A 494 30.32 4.09 -4.78
CA GLN A 494 28.90 3.99 -4.45
C GLN A 494 28.01 5.08 -5.09
N SER A 495 28.55 6.29 -5.33
CA SER A 495 27.79 7.38 -5.96
C SER A 495 27.45 7.12 -7.43
N GLN A 496 28.13 6.20 -8.13
CA GLN A 496 27.90 5.93 -9.55
C GLN A 496 26.49 5.38 -9.85
N TYR A 497 25.85 4.77 -8.86
CA TYR A 497 24.51 4.18 -8.95
C TYR A 497 23.39 5.18 -8.59
N TYR A 498 23.73 6.40 -8.16
CA TYR A 498 22.76 7.41 -7.75
C TYR A 498 22.51 8.42 -8.89
N PRO A 499 21.24 8.65 -9.29
CA PRO A 499 20.92 9.52 -10.43
C PRO A 499 21.18 10.99 -10.08
N LEU A 500 22.04 11.66 -10.85
CA LEU A 500 22.27 13.12 -10.75
C LEU A 500 21.17 13.94 -11.44
N THR A 501 20.53 13.39 -12.47
CA THR A 501 19.47 14.07 -13.23
C THR A 501 18.38 13.13 -13.68
N GLN A 502 17.14 13.62 -13.71
CA GLN A 502 15.99 13.00 -14.38
C GLN A 502 15.42 14.01 -15.38
N THR A 503 15.26 13.61 -16.64
CA THR A 503 14.64 14.41 -17.70
C THR A 503 13.27 13.83 -18.05
N ASP A 504 12.23 14.64 -18.00
CA ASP A 504 10.87 14.22 -18.34
C ASP A 504 10.59 14.27 -19.87
N PRO A 505 9.45 13.69 -20.33
CA PRO A 505 9.09 13.74 -21.75
C PRO A 505 8.80 15.16 -22.27
N GLN A 506 8.42 16.11 -21.42
CA GLN A 506 8.26 17.52 -21.80
C GLN A 506 9.62 18.18 -22.07
N GLY A 507 10.70 17.68 -21.47
CA GLY A 507 12.10 18.12 -21.60
C GLY A 507 12.64 18.87 -20.38
N ASN A 508 11.87 18.92 -19.29
CA ASN A 508 12.30 19.53 -18.04
C ASN A 508 13.26 18.58 -17.32
N VAL A 509 14.18 19.13 -16.51
CA VAL A 509 15.22 18.36 -15.85
C VAL A 509 15.20 18.61 -14.35
N ILE A 510 14.94 17.57 -13.56
CA ILE A 510 15.23 17.59 -12.13
C ILE A 510 16.69 17.19 -11.92
N THR A 511 17.41 17.93 -11.07
CA THR A 511 18.76 17.60 -10.60
C THR A 511 18.71 17.15 -9.14
N TYR A 512 19.56 16.19 -8.79
CA TYR A 512 19.70 15.66 -7.43
C TYR A 512 21.13 15.86 -6.93
N THR A 513 21.29 16.07 -5.62
CA THR A 513 22.58 16.01 -4.92
C THR A 513 22.50 15.05 -3.75
N TYR A 514 23.65 14.49 -3.37
CA TYR A 514 23.75 13.46 -2.32
C TYR A 514 24.78 13.86 -1.26
N ASP A 515 24.70 13.26 -0.08
CA ASP A 515 25.81 13.21 0.88
C ASP A 515 26.78 12.04 0.57
N ALA A 516 27.76 11.81 1.43
CA ALA A 516 28.74 10.74 1.28
C ALA A 516 28.16 9.32 1.45
N ASN A 517 26.98 9.19 2.06
CA ASN A 517 26.28 7.91 2.28
C ASN A 517 25.28 7.62 1.14
N GLY A 518 24.89 8.63 0.37
CA GLY A 518 23.89 8.52 -0.69
C GLY A 518 22.48 8.97 -0.29
N ASN A 519 22.33 9.78 0.76
CA ASN A 519 21.05 10.40 1.09
C ASN A 519 20.86 11.69 0.26
N VAL A 520 19.65 11.96 -0.23
CA VAL A 520 19.34 13.12 -1.11
C VAL A 520 19.48 14.42 -0.33
N THR A 521 20.53 15.20 -0.57
CA THR A 521 20.70 16.53 0.06
C THR A 521 19.93 17.64 -0.65
N SER A 522 19.60 17.47 -1.94
CA SER A 522 18.64 18.32 -2.64
C SER A 522 18.02 17.65 -3.86
N ALA A 523 16.82 18.10 -4.23
CA ALA A 523 16.14 17.79 -5.48
C ALA A 523 15.58 19.11 -6.05
N LYS A 524 15.87 19.45 -7.31
CA LYS A 524 15.53 20.77 -7.89
C LYS A 524 15.23 20.74 -9.37
N ASP A 525 14.33 21.59 -9.86
CA ASP A 525 14.28 21.91 -11.29
C ASP A 525 15.53 22.70 -11.72
N LYS A 526 16.18 22.22 -12.77
CA LYS A 526 17.37 22.80 -13.39
C LYS A 526 17.11 24.17 -14.02
N ALA A 527 15.91 24.44 -14.52
CA ALA A 527 15.59 25.66 -15.25
C ALA A 527 15.35 26.86 -14.31
N SER A 528 14.63 26.64 -13.20
CA SER A 528 14.27 27.67 -12.22
C SER A 528 15.10 27.64 -10.93
N ASN A 529 15.85 26.56 -10.65
CA ASN A 529 16.52 26.28 -9.37
C ASN A 529 15.56 26.22 -8.15
N ILE A 530 14.25 26.12 -8.40
CA ILE A 530 13.20 25.81 -7.42
C ILE A 530 13.34 24.34 -7.00
N GLY A 531 13.27 24.07 -5.70
CA GLY A 531 13.24 22.70 -5.19
C GLY A 531 13.53 22.58 -3.69
N LEU A 532 13.74 21.35 -3.24
CA LEU A 532 13.84 20.98 -1.84
C LEU A 532 15.30 20.76 -1.43
N THR A 533 15.63 21.00 -0.16
CA THR A 533 16.90 20.60 0.44
C THR A 533 16.68 19.87 1.75
N PHE A 534 17.62 18.98 2.10
CA PHE A 534 17.50 18.09 3.25
C PHE A 534 18.80 18.04 4.05
N GLU A 535 18.65 17.99 5.38
CA GLU A 535 19.73 17.67 6.30
C GLU A 535 19.43 16.31 6.94
N TYR A 536 20.47 15.50 7.16
CA TYR A 536 20.38 14.20 7.82
C TYR A 536 21.16 14.21 9.13
N ASN A 537 20.74 13.36 10.06
CA ASN A 537 21.56 12.95 11.20
C ASN A 537 22.53 11.83 10.75
N SER A 538 23.57 11.54 11.55
CA SER A 538 24.59 10.54 11.20
C SER A 538 24.08 9.11 11.03
N ASN A 539 22.85 8.82 11.47
CA ASN A 539 22.16 7.53 11.31
C ASN A 539 21.16 7.52 10.13
N GLY A 540 21.23 8.48 9.20
CA GLY A 540 20.33 8.56 8.05
C GLY A 540 18.90 9.04 8.33
N THR A 541 18.56 9.37 9.59
CA THR A 541 17.26 9.99 9.88
C THR A 541 17.22 11.44 9.36
N VAL A 542 16.09 11.85 8.76
CA VAL A 542 15.93 13.21 8.18
C VAL A 542 15.86 14.24 9.30
N LYS A 543 16.92 14.99 9.53
CA LYS A 543 17.00 16.04 10.54
C LYS A 543 16.10 17.24 10.18
N SER A 544 16.02 17.58 8.90
CA SER A 544 15.12 18.64 8.41
C SER A 544 14.95 18.64 6.90
N GLN A 545 13.80 19.15 6.46
CA GLN A 545 13.48 19.49 5.07
C GLN A 545 13.29 21.01 4.96
N THR A 546 13.80 21.63 3.89
CA THR A 546 13.50 23.02 3.53
C THR A 546 12.77 23.04 2.20
N ASP A 547 11.63 23.75 2.14
CA ASP A 547 10.90 23.96 0.88
C ASP A 547 11.55 25.02 -0.01
N ALA A 548 11.05 25.15 -1.24
CA ALA A 548 11.62 26.08 -2.22
C ALA A 548 11.34 27.57 -1.94
N ASN A 549 10.40 27.88 -1.03
CA ASN A 549 10.19 29.22 -0.48
C ASN A 549 11.17 29.51 0.69
N GLY A 550 11.98 28.54 1.11
CA GLY A 550 12.93 28.65 2.23
C GLY A 550 12.34 28.25 3.59
N ASN A 551 11.13 27.70 3.63
CA ASN A 551 10.46 27.33 4.87
C ASN A 551 10.99 25.97 5.37
N LYS A 552 11.48 25.93 6.62
CA LYS A 552 12.15 24.75 7.18
C LYS A 552 11.27 23.96 8.15
N THR A 553 11.00 22.70 7.82
CA THR A 553 10.47 21.68 8.74
C THR A 553 11.65 20.92 9.38
N SER A 554 11.67 20.80 10.71
CA SER A 554 12.72 20.08 11.45
C SER A 554 12.15 18.92 12.25
N PHE A 555 12.94 17.87 12.45
CA PHE A 555 12.53 16.64 13.13
C PHE A 555 13.51 16.34 14.28
N GLU A 556 13.00 16.05 15.47
CA GLU A 556 13.81 15.62 16.62
C GLU A 556 13.53 14.14 16.92
N TYR A 557 14.60 13.40 17.19
CA TYR A 557 14.60 11.96 17.44
C TYR A 557 15.16 11.67 18.84
N ASP A 558 14.78 10.53 19.42
CA ASP A 558 15.41 10.04 20.66
C ASP A 558 16.82 9.48 20.40
N SER A 559 17.50 9.03 21.46
CA SER A 559 18.84 8.41 21.37
C SER A 559 18.86 7.01 20.74
N LYS A 560 17.71 6.52 20.26
CA LYS A 560 17.56 5.26 19.51
C LYS A 560 17.18 5.48 18.05
N GLY A 561 16.81 6.70 17.65
CA GLY A 561 16.39 7.03 16.29
C GLY A 561 14.87 7.03 16.07
N ASN A 562 14.06 6.93 17.12
CA ASN A 562 12.61 7.06 17.03
C ASN A 562 12.21 8.54 16.92
N LEU A 563 11.29 8.88 16.02
CA LEU A 563 10.78 10.25 15.87
C LEU A 563 9.95 10.65 17.10
N ILE A 564 10.37 11.71 17.81
CA ILE A 564 9.68 12.23 19.00
C ILE A 564 9.04 13.60 18.78
N LYS A 565 9.38 14.31 17.69
CA LYS A 565 8.84 15.64 17.41
C LYS A 565 8.99 16.06 15.95
N MET A 566 8.00 16.76 15.42
CA MET A 566 8.06 17.49 14.15
C MET A 566 7.76 18.97 14.40
N ILE A 567 8.63 19.85 13.92
CA ILE A 567 8.51 21.30 13.98
C ILE A 567 8.31 21.82 12.55
N PRO A 568 7.07 22.10 12.11
CA PRO A 568 6.80 22.75 10.84
C PRO A 568 7.12 24.27 10.89
N PRO A 569 7.09 24.97 9.74
CA PRO A 569 7.27 26.41 9.68
C PRO A 569 6.16 27.18 10.42
N SER A 570 6.55 28.20 11.18
CA SER A 570 5.63 29.16 11.81
C SER A 570 4.67 29.78 10.77
N PRO A 571 3.36 29.96 11.05
CA PRO A 571 2.70 29.85 12.35
C PRO A 571 2.14 28.46 12.70
N LEU A 572 2.47 27.40 11.95
CA LEU A 572 2.08 26.03 12.31
C LEU A 572 2.80 25.62 13.60
N GLY A 573 2.10 24.92 14.50
CA GLY A 573 2.69 24.45 15.75
C GLY A 573 3.40 23.10 15.62
N ALA A 574 4.25 22.78 16.60
CA ALA A 574 4.96 21.51 16.64
C ALA A 574 4.06 20.35 17.11
N TYR A 575 4.33 19.16 16.58
CA TYR A 575 3.74 17.89 16.98
C TYR A 575 4.78 17.12 17.81
N THR A 576 4.35 16.40 18.86
CA THR A 576 5.20 15.48 19.62
C THR A 576 4.68 14.06 19.56
N LEU A 577 5.57 13.07 19.72
CA LEU A 577 5.25 11.66 19.69
C LEU A 577 5.85 10.96 20.92
N THR A 578 5.14 9.97 21.45
CA THR A 578 5.68 8.97 22.37
C THR A 578 5.66 7.60 21.70
N VAL A 579 6.66 6.78 21.99
CA VAL A 579 6.82 5.43 21.41
C VAL A 579 6.98 4.37 22.49
N ASP A 580 6.56 3.15 22.18
CA ASP A 580 6.95 1.95 22.91
C ASP A 580 8.41 1.62 22.57
N LEU A 581 9.33 1.87 23.50
CA LEU A 581 10.78 1.69 23.28
C LEU A 581 11.19 0.23 23.03
N LEU A 582 10.36 -0.76 23.34
CA LEU A 582 10.66 -2.16 23.06
C LEU A 582 10.29 -2.57 21.63
N THR A 583 9.44 -1.80 20.93
CA THR A 583 8.93 -2.14 19.59
C THR A 583 9.00 -1.01 18.54
N SER A 584 9.35 0.22 18.96
CA SER A 584 9.33 1.45 18.15
C SER A 584 7.95 1.83 17.58
N ARG A 585 6.86 1.28 18.13
CA ARG A 585 5.47 1.64 17.77
C ARG A 585 5.08 2.99 18.39
N VAL A 586 4.30 3.80 17.67
CA VAL A 586 3.79 5.08 18.17
C VAL A 586 2.70 4.83 19.21
N GLN A 587 2.93 5.22 20.46
CA GLN A 587 1.95 5.10 21.53
C GLN A 587 0.98 6.28 21.54
N CYS A 588 1.46 7.51 21.38
CA CYS A 588 0.65 8.70 21.24
C CYS A 588 1.29 9.72 20.28
N VAL A 589 0.46 10.44 19.54
CA VAL A 589 0.81 11.71 18.89
C VAL A 589 0.07 12.83 19.63
N THR A 590 0.76 13.90 19.99
CA THR A 590 0.15 15.16 20.46
C THR A 590 0.30 16.20 19.36
N ASP A 591 -0.80 16.84 18.96
CA ASP A 591 -0.82 17.82 17.88
C ASP A 591 -0.48 19.25 18.34
N ALA A 592 -0.46 20.17 17.38
CA ALA A 592 -0.17 21.58 17.63
C ALA A 592 -1.24 22.29 18.49
N LYS A 593 -2.46 21.72 18.60
CA LYS A 593 -3.55 22.16 19.49
C LYS A 593 -3.49 21.49 20.86
N GLN A 594 -2.46 20.68 21.13
CA GLN A 594 -2.26 19.84 22.32
C GLN A 594 -3.31 18.73 22.50
N GLN A 595 -4.03 18.37 21.42
CA GLN A 595 -4.93 17.22 21.38
C GLN A 595 -4.10 15.94 21.17
N GLN A 596 -4.47 14.85 21.83
CA GLN A 596 -3.72 13.59 21.76
C GLN A 596 -4.49 12.52 21.00
N THR A 597 -3.82 11.83 20.08
CA THR A 597 -4.30 10.57 19.49
C THR A 597 -3.37 9.44 19.94
N CYS A 598 -3.88 8.52 20.75
CA CYS A 598 -3.10 7.41 21.31
C CYS A 598 -3.60 6.05 20.82
N TYR A 599 -2.68 5.13 20.56
CA TYR A 599 -2.92 3.82 19.96
C TYR A 599 -2.76 2.70 20.99
N SER A 600 -3.58 1.66 20.84
CA SER A 600 -3.41 0.36 21.50
C SER A 600 -3.21 -0.69 20.42
N TYR A 601 -2.34 -1.67 20.70
CA TYR A 601 -1.96 -2.73 19.77
C TYR A 601 -2.17 -4.10 20.42
N ASN A 602 -2.43 -5.12 19.62
CA ASN A 602 -2.20 -6.51 20.04
C ASN A 602 -0.70 -6.86 19.89
N LYS A 603 -0.32 -8.11 20.17
CA LYS A 603 1.06 -8.58 19.97
C LYS A 603 1.41 -8.79 18.49
N LEU A 604 0.43 -8.79 17.58
CA LEU A 604 0.63 -8.89 16.13
C LEU A 604 0.83 -7.51 15.47
N ASP A 605 0.98 -6.46 16.29
CA ASP A 605 1.12 -5.05 15.91
C ASP A 605 -0.09 -4.45 15.17
N GLN A 606 -1.22 -5.13 15.20
CA GLN A 606 -2.50 -4.61 14.72
C GLN A 606 -3.10 -3.64 15.73
N VAL A 607 -3.61 -2.50 15.27
CA VAL A 607 -4.25 -1.48 16.13
C VAL A 607 -5.56 -2.04 16.67
N THR A 608 -5.65 -2.25 17.99
CA THR A 608 -6.87 -2.69 18.69
C THR A 608 -7.73 -1.52 19.15
N GLY A 609 -7.17 -0.32 19.25
CA GLY A 609 -7.95 0.88 19.53
C GLY A 609 -7.19 2.19 19.37
N ILE A 610 -7.94 3.26 19.21
CA ILE A 610 -7.47 4.65 19.13
C ILE A 610 -8.27 5.47 20.14
N THR A 611 -7.60 6.23 21.00
CA THR A 611 -8.23 7.17 21.94
C THR A 611 -7.83 8.60 21.60
N TYR A 612 -8.83 9.47 21.47
CA TYR A 612 -8.65 10.89 21.18
C TYR A 612 -8.91 11.71 22.43
N LYS A 613 -8.00 12.60 22.81
CA LYS A 613 -8.14 13.49 23.98
C LYS A 613 -7.99 14.94 23.57
N LYS A 614 -8.68 15.84 24.28
CA LYS A 614 -8.51 17.28 24.15
C LYS A 614 -7.27 17.76 24.92
N SER A 615 -6.95 19.05 24.79
CA SER A 615 -5.81 19.71 25.44
C SER A 615 -5.88 19.81 26.97
N ASP A 616 -7.06 19.59 27.56
CA ASP A 616 -7.26 19.42 29.01
C ASP A 616 -7.09 17.95 29.47
N GLY A 617 -6.73 17.04 28.56
CA GLY A 617 -6.61 15.61 28.79
C GLY A 617 -7.94 14.85 28.79
N THR A 618 -9.10 15.52 28.64
CA THR A 618 -10.40 14.84 28.61
C THR A 618 -10.57 13.98 27.37
N LEU A 619 -11.10 12.76 27.55
CA LEU A 619 -11.42 11.85 26.46
C LEU A 619 -12.51 12.48 25.57
N ALA A 620 -12.22 12.62 24.28
CA ALA A 620 -13.13 13.14 23.27
C ALA A 620 -13.84 12.02 22.50
N ALA A 621 -13.11 10.95 22.16
CA ALA A 621 -13.64 9.78 21.46
C ALA A 621 -12.72 8.56 21.68
N THR A 622 -13.28 7.37 21.46
CA THR A 622 -12.55 6.12 21.34
C THR A 622 -13.06 5.37 20.11
N ILE A 623 -12.16 4.73 19.38
CA ILE A 623 -12.45 3.74 18.34
C ILE A 623 -11.78 2.43 18.77
N SER A 624 -12.48 1.30 18.65
CA SER A 624 -11.92 -0.03 18.93
C SER A 624 -12.12 -0.99 17.76
N TYR A 625 -11.10 -1.79 17.47
CA TYR A 625 -11.05 -2.76 16.39
C TYR A 625 -11.00 -4.18 16.97
N SER A 626 -11.52 -5.16 16.25
CA SER A 626 -11.36 -6.58 16.59
C SER A 626 -11.06 -7.37 15.33
N TYR A 627 -10.17 -8.36 15.46
CA TYR A 627 -9.69 -9.18 14.35
C TYR A 627 -10.04 -10.65 14.58
N ASP A 628 -10.12 -11.44 13.50
CA ASP A 628 -10.09 -12.91 13.61
C ASP A 628 -8.65 -13.45 13.62
N ALA A 629 -8.51 -14.77 13.70
CA ALA A 629 -7.23 -15.46 13.79
C ALA A 629 -6.38 -15.42 12.49
N ASN A 630 -6.95 -14.94 11.37
CA ASN A 630 -6.22 -14.65 10.13
C ASN A 630 -5.90 -13.15 9.98
N GLY A 631 -6.26 -12.35 10.99
CA GLY A 631 -6.06 -10.91 10.99
C GLY A 631 -7.15 -10.09 10.29
N ASN A 632 -8.26 -10.69 9.87
CA ASN A 632 -9.36 -9.97 9.21
C ASN A 632 -10.12 -9.10 10.21
N LEU A 633 -10.51 -7.87 9.85
CA LEU A 633 -11.24 -6.96 10.73
C LEU A 633 -12.70 -7.42 10.94
N THR A 634 -13.02 -8.10 12.03
CA THR A 634 -14.39 -8.56 12.31
C THR A 634 -15.31 -7.48 12.87
N LYS A 635 -14.76 -6.44 13.52
CA LYS A 635 -15.55 -5.40 14.18
C LYS A 635 -14.84 -4.06 14.29
N VAL A 636 -15.59 -2.98 14.10
CA VAL A 636 -15.26 -1.61 14.52
C VAL A 636 -16.34 -1.11 15.47
N VAL A 637 -15.94 -0.39 16.52
CA VAL A 637 -16.86 0.42 17.36
C VAL A 637 -16.30 1.83 17.42
N ASP A 638 -17.14 2.83 17.14
CA ASP A 638 -16.80 4.24 17.12
C ASP A 638 -17.97 5.09 17.69
N PRO A 639 -17.88 6.44 17.74
CA PRO A 639 -18.97 7.29 18.25
C PRO A 639 -20.29 7.24 17.45
N THR A 640 -20.31 6.70 16.23
CA THR A 640 -21.53 6.50 15.42
C THR A 640 -22.20 5.15 15.68
N GLY A 641 -21.44 4.15 16.14
CA GLY A 641 -22.00 2.88 16.60
C GLY A 641 -21.04 1.70 16.46
N THR A 642 -21.58 0.56 16.03
CA THR A 642 -20.82 -0.67 15.74
C THR A 642 -20.99 -1.04 14.28
N THR A 643 -19.88 -1.33 13.61
CA THR A 643 -19.82 -1.98 12.30
C THR A 643 -19.27 -3.40 12.49
N THR A 644 -19.89 -4.41 11.90
CA THR A 644 -19.42 -5.81 11.93
C THR A 644 -19.22 -6.36 10.53
N PHE A 645 -18.22 -7.21 10.38
CA PHE A 645 -17.80 -7.79 9.11
C PHE A 645 -17.69 -9.32 9.24
N SER A 646 -17.97 -10.05 8.16
CA SER A 646 -17.76 -11.50 8.11
C SER A 646 -17.11 -11.92 6.79
N TYR A 647 -16.18 -12.88 6.87
CA TYR A 647 -15.34 -13.29 5.75
C TYR A 647 -15.51 -14.77 5.41
N ASP A 648 -15.41 -15.12 4.12
CA ASP A 648 -15.38 -16.52 3.67
C ASP A 648 -14.09 -17.24 4.09
N LYS A 649 -13.90 -18.47 3.62
CA LYS A 649 -12.69 -19.28 3.90
C LYS A 649 -11.43 -18.78 3.21
N LEU A 650 -11.56 -17.87 2.23
CA LEU A 650 -10.46 -17.26 1.48
C LEU A 650 -10.19 -15.84 1.97
N ASN A 651 -10.73 -15.47 3.14
CA ASN A 651 -10.59 -14.17 3.77
C ASN A 651 -11.19 -13.01 2.95
N ARG A 652 -12.15 -13.29 2.06
CA ARG A 652 -12.88 -12.28 1.27
C ARG A 652 -14.13 -11.82 2.03
N LEU A 653 -14.44 -10.52 1.99
CA LEU A 653 -15.54 -9.92 2.74
C LEU A 653 -16.90 -10.34 2.16
N VAL A 654 -17.74 -11.04 2.93
CA VAL A 654 -19.08 -11.52 2.49
C VAL A 654 -20.22 -10.64 3.00
N SER A 655 -20.03 -9.97 4.14
CA SER A 655 -21.07 -9.11 4.74
C SER A 655 -20.46 -8.01 5.60
N LYS A 656 -21.02 -6.80 5.50
CA LYS A 656 -20.73 -5.60 6.30
C LYS A 656 -22.06 -5.04 6.84
N THR A 657 -22.28 -5.14 8.14
CA THR A 657 -23.43 -4.51 8.82
C THR A 657 -22.98 -3.21 9.47
N VAL A 658 -23.64 -2.10 9.14
CA VAL A 658 -23.30 -0.74 9.63
C VAL A 658 -24.17 -0.32 10.83
N PRO A 659 -23.82 0.77 11.54
CA PRO A 659 -24.69 1.34 12.57
C PRO A 659 -26.10 1.63 12.02
N GLY A 660 -27.12 1.20 12.76
CA GLY A 660 -28.52 1.17 12.30
C GLY A 660 -29.00 -0.22 11.86
N GLY A 661 -28.09 -1.15 11.56
CA GLY A 661 -28.41 -2.54 11.21
C GLY A 661 -28.65 -2.78 9.72
N GLU A 662 -28.45 -1.77 8.86
CA GLU A 662 -28.36 -1.98 7.41
C GLU A 662 -27.14 -2.86 7.10
N THR A 663 -27.33 -3.84 6.22
CA THR A 663 -26.32 -4.82 5.84
C THR A 663 -26.07 -4.74 4.34
N ILE A 664 -24.78 -4.76 3.99
CA ILE A 664 -24.28 -4.90 2.62
C ILE A 664 -23.68 -6.31 2.52
N THR A 665 -24.13 -7.13 1.58
CA THR A 665 -23.55 -8.45 1.29
C THR A 665 -22.87 -8.46 -0.07
N THR A 666 -21.93 -9.39 -0.24
CA THR A 666 -21.05 -9.46 -1.41
C THR A 666 -20.81 -10.90 -1.83
N GLY A 667 -20.97 -11.17 -3.12
CA GLY A 667 -20.74 -12.46 -3.77
C GLY A 667 -19.48 -12.42 -4.64
N TYR A 668 -18.78 -13.55 -4.73
CA TYR A 668 -17.60 -13.72 -5.56
C TYR A 668 -17.69 -15.00 -6.40
N ASP A 669 -16.94 -15.05 -7.49
CA ASP A 669 -16.63 -16.29 -8.19
C ASP A 669 -15.45 -17.04 -7.51
N PRO A 670 -15.00 -18.19 -8.05
CA PRO A 670 -13.81 -18.88 -7.56
C PRO A 670 -12.51 -18.06 -7.54
N ILE A 671 -12.21 -17.25 -8.58
CA ILE A 671 -10.92 -16.54 -8.71
C ILE A 671 -10.85 -15.26 -7.86
N GLY A 672 -11.99 -14.67 -7.50
CA GLY A 672 -12.07 -13.48 -6.65
C GLY A 672 -12.86 -12.31 -7.24
N ASN A 673 -13.40 -12.44 -8.45
CA ASN A 673 -14.19 -11.38 -9.07
C ASN A 673 -15.51 -11.19 -8.31
N LEU A 674 -15.88 -9.94 -8.05
CA LEU A 674 -17.14 -9.57 -7.39
C LEU A 674 -18.33 -9.89 -8.29
N THR A 675 -19.03 -11.01 -8.07
CA THR A 675 -20.20 -11.38 -8.89
C THR A 675 -21.47 -10.64 -8.50
N SER A 676 -21.58 -10.16 -7.25
CA SER A 676 -22.69 -9.33 -6.80
C SER A 676 -22.36 -8.48 -5.58
N TYR A 677 -23.09 -7.37 -5.42
CA TYR A 677 -23.32 -6.77 -4.11
C TYR A 677 -24.82 -6.57 -3.89
N GLU A 678 -25.27 -6.63 -2.65
CA GLU A 678 -26.64 -6.29 -2.25
C GLU A 678 -26.60 -5.34 -1.07
N ASP A 679 -27.33 -4.24 -1.16
CA ASP A 679 -27.55 -3.29 -0.08
C ASP A 679 -29.04 -2.88 -0.05
N PRO A 680 -29.50 -2.01 0.88
CA PRO A 680 -30.89 -1.53 0.92
C PRO A 680 -31.36 -0.72 -0.32
N GLY A 681 -30.56 -0.59 -1.37
CA GLY A 681 -30.91 -0.13 -2.71
C GLY A 681 -31.10 -1.26 -3.74
N GLY A 682 -30.93 -2.53 -3.33
CA GLY A 682 -31.14 -3.77 -4.10
C GLY A 682 -29.85 -4.39 -4.66
N THR A 683 -29.95 -5.67 -5.06
CA THR A 683 -28.83 -6.46 -5.62
C THR A 683 -28.35 -5.93 -6.98
N VAL A 684 -27.08 -5.57 -7.08
CA VAL A 684 -26.35 -5.34 -8.34
C VAL A 684 -25.52 -6.58 -8.65
N THR A 685 -25.51 -7.03 -9.91
CA THR A 685 -24.71 -8.19 -10.36
C THR A 685 -23.75 -7.84 -11.48
N TYR A 686 -22.64 -8.56 -11.54
CA TYR A 686 -21.55 -8.34 -12.47
C TYR A 686 -21.32 -9.58 -13.33
N THR A 687 -20.88 -9.36 -14.57
CA THR A 687 -20.31 -10.42 -15.41
C THR A 687 -18.91 -10.01 -15.84
N TYR A 688 -18.03 -10.99 -16.03
CA TYR A 688 -16.66 -10.80 -16.45
C TYR A 688 -16.40 -11.48 -17.80
N ASN A 689 -15.24 -11.25 -18.40
CA ASN A 689 -14.72 -12.08 -19.49
C ASN A 689 -13.69 -13.08 -18.95
N GLU A 690 -13.13 -13.87 -19.85
CA GLU A 690 -12.13 -14.91 -19.61
C GLU A 690 -10.78 -14.37 -19.08
N VAL A 691 -10.61 -13.04 -19.02
CA VAL A 691 -9.44 -12.34 -18.46
C VAL A 691 -9.82 -11.39 -17.33
N ASN A 692 -10.94 -11.67 -16.66
CA ASN A 692 -11.40 -11.03 -15.42
C ASN A 692 -11.71 -9.52 -15.53
N LEU A 693 -12.02 -9.00 -16.73
CA LEU A 693 -12.52 -7.64 -16.94
C LEU A 693 -14.05 -7.62 -16.91
N VAL A 694 -14.66 -6.60 -16.29
CA VAL A 694 -16.12 -6.47 -16.15
C VAL A 694 -16.81 -6.24 -17.51
N THR A 695 -17.55 -7.22 -18.01
CA THR A 695 -18.29 -7.14 -19.28
C THR A 695 -19.67 -6.52 -19.14
N SER A 696 -20.32 -6.65 -17.98
CA SER A 696 -21.57 -5.93 -17.69
C SER A 696 -21.87 -5.78 -16.20
N VAL A 697 -22.63 -4.74 -15.89
CA VAL A 697 -23.20 -4.47 -14.57
C VAL A 697 -24.72 -4.40 -14.73
N THR A 698 -25.45 -5.17 -13.93
CA THR A 698 -26.92 -5.26 -13.98
C THR A 698 -27.50 -4.72 -12.67
N GLU A 699 -28.35 -3.72 -12.78
CA GLU A 699 -29.03 -3.07 -11.65
C GLU A 699 -30.31 -3.82 -11.24
N PRO A 700 -30.81 -3.59 -10.00
CA PRO A 700 -32.15 -4.00 -9.59
C PRO A 700 -33.21 -3.62 -10.65
N GLY A 701 -34.00 -4.61 -11.07
CA GLY A 701 -34.95 -4.48 -12.18
C GLY A 701 -34.43 -4.98 -13.53
N GLY A 702 -33.14 -5.34 -13.64
CA GLY A 702 -32.55 -5.93 -14.84
C GLY A 702 -31.99 -4.93 -15.86
N LEU A 703 -31.87 -3.66 -15.49
CA LEU A 703 -31.25 -2.62 -16.31
C LEU A 703 -29.74 -2.89 -16.41
N ARG A 704 -29.23 -3.14 -17.61
CA ARG A 704 -27.87 -3.65 -17.85
C ARG A 704 -26.99 -2.64 -18.57
N THR A 705 -25.89 -2.26 -17.93
CA THR A 705 -24.78 -1.51 -18.54
C THR A 705 -23.76 -2.50 -19.09
N VAL A 706 -23.27 -2.30 -20.32
CA VAL A 706 -22.34 -3.21 -21.02
C VAL A 706 -21.04 -2.50 -21.38
N TYR A 707 -19.92 -3.21 -21.27
CA TYR A 707 -18.57 -2.70 -21.46
C TYR A 707 -17.86 -3.43 -22.60
N GLY A 708 -16.92 -2.75 -23.25
CA GLY A 708 -16.02 -3.33 -24.24
C GLY A 708 -14.58 -2.88 -24.02
N TYR A 709 -13.65 -3.65 -24.55
CA TYR A 709 -12.20 -3.47 -24.37
C TYR A 709 -11.46 -3.61 -25.71
N ASP A 710 -10.22 -3.16 -25.78
CA ASP A 710 -9.27 -3.53 -26.84
C ASP A 710 -8.36 -4.69 -26.39
N ASN A 711 -7.54 -5.22 -27.29
CA ASN A 711 -6.66 -6.37 -27.00
C ASN A 711 -5.60 -6.07 -25.93
N ALA A 712 -5.32 -4.80 -25.62
CA ALA A 712 -4.46 -4.41 -24.50
C ALA A 712 -5.26 -4.22 -23.20
N ASN A 713 -6.49 -4.77 -23.15
CA ASN A 713 -7.41 -4.78 -22.02
C ASN A 713 -7.85 -3.37 -21.56
N ARG A 714 -7.80 -2.36 -22.45
CA ARG A 714 -8.23 -0.98 -22.18
C ARG A 714 -9.68 -0.77 -22.60
N GLN A 715 -10.49 -0.11 -21.78
CA GLN A 715 -11.94 0.02 -22.00
C GLN A 715 -12.27 0.91 -23.22
N THR A 716 -12.90 0.36 -24.25
CA THR A 716 -13.24 1.07 -25.50
C THR A 716 -14.66 1.63 -25.53
N TYR A 717 -15.60 1.12 -24.74
CA TYR A 717 -16.93 1.72 -24.57
C TYR A 717 -17.60 1.39 -23.23
N ILE A 718 -18.60 2.22 -22.89
CA ILE A 718 -19.67 1.89 -21.94
C ILE A 718 -21.01 2.17 -22.63
N HIS A 719 -21.94 1.21 -22.60
CA HIS A 719 -23.29 1.32 -23.15
C HIS A 719 -24.31 1.18 -22.02
N TYR A 720 -25.09 2.24 -21.76
CA TYR A 720 -26.13 2.31 -20.74
C TYR A 720 -27.50 1.83 -21.27
N PRO A 721 -28.37 1.26 -20.42
CA PRO A 721 -29.63 0.66 -20.85
C PRO A 721 -30.68 1.67 -21.39
N ASN A 722 -30.47 2.98 -21.22
CA ASN A 722 -31.29 4.04 -21.81
C ASN A 722 -30.93 4.38 -23.28
N GLY A 723 -30.09 3.58 -23.94
CA GLY A 723 -29.62 3.85 -25.32
C GLY A 723 -28.66 5.03 -25.40
N THR A 724 -27.93 5.30 -24.32
CA THR A 724 -26.80 6.24 -24.31
C THR A 724 -25.53 5.51 -23.91
N GLY A 725 -24.39 6.18 -24.05
CA GLY A 725 -23.12 5.59 -23.69
C GLY A 725 -21.97 6.52 -23.98
N MET A 726 -20.77 5.96 -23.92
CA MET A 726 -19.53 6.62 -24.29
C MET A 726 -18.61 5.67 -25.05
N SER A 727 -17.84 6.18 -26.00
CA SER A 727 -16.71 5.46 -26.60
C SER A 727 -15.38 6.16 -26.31
N MET A 728 -14.32 5.39 -26.15
CA MET A 728 -12.95 5.84 -25.88
C MET A 728 -11.99 5.33 -26.97
N SER A 729 -10.87 6.03 -27.15
CA SER A 729 -9.70 5.46 -27.82
C SER A 729 -8.40 6.03 -27.26
N TYR A 730 -7.32 5.27 -27.45
CA TYR A 730 -6.02 5.49 -26.83
C TYR A 730 -4.89 5.56 -27.87
N ASP A 731 -3.78 6.18 -27.53
CA ASP A 731 -2.53 6.07 -28.30
C ASP A 731 -1.72 4.80 -27.94
N GLY A 732 -0.57 4.63 -28.62
CA GLY A 732 0.34 3.52 -28.36
C GLY A 732 1.06 3.61 -27.00
N ALA A 733 1.01 4.74 -26.30
CA ALA A 733 1.50 4.87 -24.93
C ALA A 733 0.40 4.64 -23.87
N GLY A 734 -0.78 4.16 -24.28
CA GLY A 734 -1.88 3.87 -23.34
C GLY A 734 -2.71 5.08 -22.91
N ARG A 735 -2.50 6.25 -23.50
CA ARG A 735 -3.15 7.50 -23.06
C ARG A 735 -4.41 7.76 -23.88
N MET A 736 -5.47 8.21 -23.21
CA MET A 736 -6.76 8.49 -23.86
C MET A 736 -6.64 9.66 -24.84
N VAL A 737 -6.86 9.43 -26.14
CA VAL A 737 -6.85 10.49 -27.17
C VAL A 737 -8.24 10.99 -27.55
N ASN A 738 -9.29 10.23 -27.24
CA ASN A 738 -10.66 10.60 -27.53
C ASN A 738 -11.61 9.94 -26.51
N ILE A 739 -12.57 10.71 -26.00
CA ILE A 739 -13.77 10.19 -25.31
C ILE A 739 -15.00 10.96 -25.80
N VAL A 740 -16.06 10.24 -26.17
CA VAL A 740 -17.28 10.79 -26.78
C VAL A 740 -18.50 10.17 -26.09
N GLY A 741 -19.33 11.00 -25.44
CA GLY A 741 -20.59 10.60 -24.83
C GLY A 741 -21.80 11.02 -25.67
N GLY A 742 -22.87 10.23 -25.67
CA GLY A 742 -24.03 10.50 -26.52
C GLY A 742 -25.06 9.37 -26.56
N GLN A 743 -26.03 9.46 -27.49
CA GLN A 743 -26.89 8.32 -27.80
C GLN A 743 -26.06 7.24 -28.51
N MET A 744 -26.24 5.99 -28.10
CA MET A 744 -25.50 4.83 -28.59
C MET A 744 -26.48 3.81 -29.17
N ASP A 745 -26.13 3.19 -30.30
CA ASP A 745 -26.95 2.13 -30.90
C ASP A 745 -26.50 0.73 -30.47
N GLY A 746 -27.26 -0.30 -30.88
CA GLY A 746 -26.96 -1.72 -30.62
C GLY A 746 -25.68 -2.25 -31.28
N SER A 747 -24.93 -1.43 -32.03
CA SER A 747 -23.55 -1.74 -32.49
C SER A 747 -22.47 -1.10 -31.62
N HIS A 748 -22.86 -0.45 -30.51
CA HIS A 748 -22.01 0.35 -29.63
C HIS A 748 -21.43 1.62 -30.30
N THR A 749 -22.08 2.09 -31.38
CA THR A 749 -21.70 3.31 -32.09
C THR A 749 -22.44 4.52 -31.52
N ILE A 750 -21.72 5.64 -31.27
CA ILE A 750 -22.36 6.91 -30.91
C ILE A 750 -23.06 7.48 -32.15
N THR A 751 -24.39 7.51 -32.12
CA THR A 751 -25.23 8.03 -33.22
C THR A 751 -25.52 9.52 -33.09
N LYS A 752 -25.50 10.06 -31.86
CA LYS A 752 -25.71 11.48 -31.58
C LYS A 752 -24.83 11.92 -30.41
N ILE A 753 -23.82 12.73 -30.72
CA ILE A 753 -22.86 13.26 -29.75
C ILE A 753 -23.54 14.27 -28.81
N TYR A 754 -23.33 14.09 -27.51
CA TYR A 754 -23.63 15.06 -26.45
C TYR A 754 -22.35 15.71 -25.91
N THR A 755 -21.31 14.90 -25.70
CA THR A 755 -19.99 15.36 -25.23
C THR A 755 -18.89 14.73 -26.10
N SER A 756 -17.78 15.44 -26.30
CA SER A 756 -16.61 14.92 -27.01
C SER A 756 -15.38 15.69 -26.55
N TYR A 757 -14.33 14.96 -26.20
CA TYR A 757 -13.04 15.50 -25.79
C TYR A 757 -11.95 14.75 -26.55
N ARG A 758 -11.16 15.48 -27.34
CA ARG A 758 -10.04 14.92 -28.13
C ARG A 758 -8.72 15.52 -27.66
N TYR A 759 -7.84 14.69 -27.15
CA TYR A 759 -6.59 15.09 -26.50
C TYR A 759 -5.40 14.90 -27.46
N THR A 760 -4.49 15.88 -27.50
CA THR A 760 -3.21 15.77 -28.23
C THR A 760 -2.05 15.96 -27.26
N TYR A 761 -1.10 15.04 -27.27
CA TYR A 761 0.07 15.05 -26.36
C TYR A 761 1.37 15.57 -27.01
N THR A 762 1.29 16.02 -28.26
CA THR A 762 2.44 16.40 -29.08
C THR A 762 2.61 17.91 -29.20
N MET A 763 3.86 18.37 -29.07
CA MET A 763 4.29 19.74 -29.37
C MET A 763 5.19 19.66 -30.62
N GLY A 764 4.62 19.97 -31.78
CA GLY A 764 5.23 19.62 -33.06
C GLY A 764 5.42 18.10 -33.15
N ASN A 765 6.65 17.65 -33.47
CA ASN A 765 6.98 16.22 -33.54
C ASN A 765 7.34 15.61 -32.18
N LYS A 766 7.43 16.40 -31.09
CA LYS A 766 7.82 15.89 -29.77
C LYS A 766 6.59 15.43 -28.98
N ASN A 767 6.60 14.18 -28.54
CA ASN A 767 5.61 13.67 -27.59
C ASN A 767 5.99 14.12 -26.17
N THR A 768 5.17 14.97 -25.56
CA THR A 768 5.52 15.71 -24.32
C THR A 768 5.13 14.98 -23.04
N GLY A 769 4.47 13.84 -23.14
CA GLY A 769 3.79 13.20 -22.01
C GLY A 769 2.43 13.84 -21.69
N LEU A 770 2.37 15.17 -21.57
CA LEU A 770 1.21 15.98 -21.12
C LEU A 770 0.20 16.36 -22.23
N VAL A 771 -1.06 16.59 -21.86
CA VAL A 771 -2.10 17.13 -22.76
C VAL A 771 -1.72 18.55 -23.19
N GLN A 772 -1.50 18.75 -24.49
CA GLN A 772 -1.18 20.06 -25.09
C GLN A 772 -2.42 20.77 -25.64
N THR A 773 -3.38 20.01 -26.19
CA THR A 773 -4.68 20.52 -26.67
C THR A 773 -5.79 19.57 -26.27
N MET A 774 -6.96 20.12 -25.92
CA MET A 774 -8.23 19.39 -25.82
C MET A 774 -9.25 20.04 -26.76
N THR A 775 -9.78 19.28 -27.73
CA THR A 775 -10.80 19.76 -28.67
C THR A 775 -12.19 19.25 -28.28
N LEU A 776 -13.16 20.16 -28.21
CA LEU A 776 -14.56 19.89 -27.84
C LEU A 776 -15.45 19.52 -29.03
N ALA A 777 -16.65 18.99 -28.76
CA ALA A 777 -17.66 18.63 -29.76
C ALA A 777 -18.05 19.76 -30.73
N ASN A 778 -18.00 21.02 -30.30
CA ASN A 778 -18.27 22.21 -31.12
C ASN A 778 -17.05 22.69 -31.95
N GLY A 779 -15.92 21.98 -31.85
CA GLY A 779 -14.66 22.33 -32.50
C GLY A 779 -13.84 23.41 -31.80
N ASN A 780 -14.24 23.88 -30.62
CA ASN A 780 -13.40 24.75 -29.79
C ASN A 780 -12.19 23.96 -29.26
N GLN A 781 -11.05 24.64 -29.10
CA GLN A 781 -9.79 24.07 -28.64
C GLN A 781 -9.29 24.78 -27.39
N HIS A 782 -9.20 24.05 -26.29
CA HIS A 782 -8.42 24.40 -25.11
C HIS A 782 -6.94 24.10 -25.42
N ARG A 783 -6.05 25.06 -25.23
CA ARG A 783 -4.61 24.93 -25.49
C ARG A 783 -3.83 25.22 -24.21
N TYR A 784 -3.12 24.22 -23.72
CA TYR A 784 -2.49 24.25 -22.42
C TYR A 784 -1.01 24.65 -22.52
N SER A 785 -0.51 25.33 -21.49
CA SER A 785 0.93 25.52 -21.29
C SER A 785 1.32 25.23 -19.84
N TYR A 786 2.56 24.79 -19.66
CA TYR A 786 3.10 24.34 -18.37
C TYR A 786 4.44 25.01 -18.09
N ASP A 787 4.84 25.08 -16.81
CA ASP A 787 6.20 25.44 -16.41
C ASP A 787 7.13 24.23 -16.31
N SER A 788 8.38 24.46 -15.90
CA SER A 788 9.41 23.43 -15.74
C SER A 788 9.19 22.47 -14.57
N LEU A 789 8.11 22.65 -13.80
CA LEU A 789 7.61 21.72 -12.78
C LEU A 789 6.29 21.05 -13.22
N ASN A 790 5.96 21.16 -14.51
CA ASN A 790 4.71 20.69 -15.13
C ASN A 790 3.43 21.26 -14.50
N ARG A 791 3.51 22.42 -13.83
CA ARG A 791 2.35 23.12 -13.27
C ARG A 791 1.65 23.91 -14.38
N LEU A 792 0.33 23.93 -14.39
CA LEU A 792 -0.47 24.56 -15.44
C LEU A 792 -0.31 26.09 -15.42
N LEU A 793 0.30 26.67 -16.45
CA LEU A 793 0.43 28.13 -16.59
C LEU A 793 -0.78 28.77 -17.27
N ALA A 794 -1.36 28.14 -18.27
CA ALA A 794 -2.57 28.63 -18.91
C ALA A 794 -3.41 27.52 -19.58
N ASP A 795 -4.70 27.79 -19.71
CA ASP A 795 -5.61 27.20 -20.69
C ASP A 795 -6.17 28.35 -21.56
N LYS A 796 -5.86 28.34 -22.86
CA LYS A 796 -6.33 29.32 -23.84
C LYS A 796 -7.36 28.67 -24.75
N ILE A 797 -8.59 29.20 -24.75
CA ILE A 797 -9.71 28.63 -25.48
C ILE A 797 -9.88 29.36 -26.82
N PHE A 798 -9.84 28.61 -27.91
CA PHE A 798 -10.03 29.09 -29.27
C PHE A 798 -11.30 28.49 -29.90
N THR A 799 -11.96 29.24 -30.78
CA THR A 799 -13.02 28.71 -31.64
C THR A 799 -12.47 27.78 -32.72
N SER A 800 -13.36 27.04 -33.40
CA SER A 800 -13.02 26.29 -34.62
C SER A 800 -12.49 27.17 -35.76
N GLN A 801 -12.73 28.49 -35.73
CA GLN A 801 -12.14 29.50 -36.62
C GLN A 801 -10.82 30.09 -36.07
N ASN A 802 -10.19 29.43 -35.08
CA ASN A 802 -8.92 29.81 -34.46
C ASN A 802 -8.89 31.23 -33.85
N SER A 803 -10.05 31.77 -33.44
CA SER A 803 -10.12 33.02 -32.69
C SER A 803 -10.11 32.72 -31.19
N GLN A 804 -9.20 33.31 -30.42
CA GLN A 804 -9.20 33.14 -28.96
C GLN A 804 -10.45 33.81 -28.38
N VAL A 805 -11.18 33.09 -27.53
CA VAL A 805 -12.46 33.55 -26.95
C VAL A 805 -12.46 33.62 -25.42
N ASP A 806 -11.64 32.82 -24.74
CA ASP A 806 -11.46 32.85 -23.28
C ASP A 806 -10.03 32.42 -22.92
N GLU A 807 -9.54 32.76 -21.72
CA GLU A 807 -8.26 32.28 -21.18
C GLU A 807 -8.25 32.22 -19.65
N PHE A 808 -7.85 31.07 -19.10
CA PHE A 808 -7.47 30.90 -17.70
C PHE A 808 -5.94 30.95 -17.62
N SER A 809 -5.37 31.77 -16.73
CA SER A 809 -3.92 31.91 -16.58
C SER A 809 -3.51 31.97 -15.10
N TYR A 810 -2.37 31.34 -14.77
CA TYR A 810 -1.92 31.11 -13.40
C TYR A 810 -0.45 31.50 -13.23
N THR A 811 -0.08 32.05 -12.08
CA THR A 811 1.32 32.18 -11.64
C THR A 811 1.52 31.53 -10.29
N TYR A 812 2.68 30.94 -10.06
CA TYR A 812 3.03 30.24 -8.83
C TYR A 812 4.16 30.96 -8.08
N ASP A 813 4.28 30.74 -6.78
CA ASP A 813 5.55 30.95 -6.06
C ASP A 813 6.48 29.72 -6.20
N ALA A 814 7.63 29.75 -5.52
CA ALA A 814 8.55 28.63 -5.52
C ALA A 814 7.96 27.40 -4.82
N GLY A 815 7.19 27.61 -3.73
CA GLY A 815 6.41 26.57 -3.05
C GLY A 815 5.18 26.06 -3.80
N GLY A 816 4.90 26.48 -5.04
CA GLY A 816 3.75 26.00 -5.81
C GLY A 816 2.38 26.53 -5.38
N ASN A 817 2.31 27.56 -4.54
CA ASN A 817 1.07 28.29 -4.29
C ASN A 817 0.71 29.16 -5.50
N ILE A 818 -0.56 29.13 -5.94
CA ILE A 818 -1.06 30.02 -6.99
C ILE A 818 -1.07 31.46 -6.46
N THR A 819 -0.13 32.31 -6.85
CA THR A 819 -0.05 33.72 -6.42
C THR A 819 -1.01 34.64 -7.19
N LYS A 820 -1.39 34.25 -8.40
CA LYS A 820 -2.39 34.92 -9.23
C LYS A 820 -3.11 33.92 -10.11
N ALA A 821 -4.43 34.09 -10.23
CA ALA A 821 -5.22 33.46 -11.29
C ALA A 821 -5.99 34.55 -12.04
N GLN A 822 -5.74 34.73 -13.34
CA GLN A 822 -6.41 35.73 -14.17
C GLN A 822 -7.23 35.04 -15.25
N PHE A 823 -8.54 35.32 -15.26
CA PHE A 823 -9.50 34.77 -16.20
C PHE A 823 -9.93 35.88 -17.16
N HIS A 824 -9.51 35.79 -18.41
CA HIS A 824 -9.99 36.65 -19.48
C HIS A 824 -11.22 36.01 -20.11
N LEU A 825 -12.38 36.59 -19.79
CA LEU A 825 -13.71 36.10 -20.13
C LEU A 825 -14.48 37.23 -20.85
N PRO A 826 -14.21 37.51 -22.13
CA PRO A 826 -14.89 38.56 -22.89
C PRO A 826 -16.31 38.19 -23.34
N ASN A 827 -16.67 36.90 -23.32
CA ASN A 827 -17.97 36.39 -23.81
C ASN A 827 -18.92 35.85 -22.71
N SER A 828 -18.51 35.90 -21.44
CA SER A 828 -19.26 35.38 -20.27
C SER A 828 -19.28 36.41 -19.12
N SER A 829 -19.41 36.00 -17.84
CA SER A 829 -19.61 36.86 -16.64
C SER A 829 -18.54 37.94 -16.32
N GLY A 830 -17.68 38.30 -17.29
CA GLY A 830 -16.70 39.37 -17.21
C GLY A 830 -15.32 38.88 -16.78
N SER A 831 -14.28 39.51 -17.32
CA SER A 831 -12.89 39.19 -16.95
C SER A 831 -12.58 39.60 -15.51
N PHE A 832 -11.81 38.80 -14.79
CA PHE A 832 -11.35 39.12 -13.43
C PHE A 832 -9.96 38.55 -13.13
N THR A 833 -9.35 39.04 -12.05
CA THR A 833 -8.06 38.58 -11.54
C THR A 833 -8.15 38.30 -10.05
N ASN A 834 -7.88 37.08 -9.66
CA ASN A 834 -7.62 36.68 -8.29
C ASN A 834 -6.13 36.91 -7.98
N LEU A 835 -5.85 37.59 -6.88
CA LEU A 835 -4.52 37.77 -6.30
C LEU A 835 -4.48 37.10 -4.93
N PHE A 836 -3.43 36.33 -4.65
CA PHE A 836 -3.31 35.53 -3.44
C PHE A 836 -1.98 35.80 -2.72
N SER A 837 -1.98 35.75 -1.39
CA SER A 837 -0.77 35.86 -0.56
C SER A 837 -0.74 34.78 0.51
N TYR A 838 0.45 34.25 0.83
CA TYR A 838 0.61 33.05 1.66
C TYR A 838 1.57 33.29 2.84
N GLY A 839 1.40 32.50 3.90
CA GLY A 839 2.34 32.42 5.03
C GLY A 839 3.37 31.30 4.85
N ALA A 840 4.41 31.29 5.67
CA ALA A 840 5.50 30.30 5.62
C ALA A 840 5.04 28.84 5.85
N GLY A 841 3.86 28.62 6.45
CA GLY A 841 3.20 27.31 6.51
C GLY A 841 2.49 26.88 5.21
N ASN A 842 2.65 27.62 4.10
CA ASN A 842 1.87 27.54 2.85
C ASN A 842 0.35 27.72 3.03
N GLN A 843 -0.07 28.34 4.15
CA GLN A 843 -1.43 28.78 4.43
C GLN A 843 -1.77 30.00 3.56
N LEU A 844 -2.96 30.03 2.95
CA LEU A 844 -3.47 31.21 2.23
C LEU A 844 -3.83 32.27 3.27
N LEU A 845 -3.39 33.52 3.13
CA LEU A 845 -3.69 34.60 4.10
C LEU A 845 -4.74 35.57 3.57
N ASN A 846 -4.65 35.92 2.29
CA ASN A 846 -5.55 36.84 1.61
C ASN A 846 -5.81 36.35 0.19
N TRP A 847 -7.06 36.46 -0.25
CA TRP A 847 -7.49 36.39 -1.65
C TRP A 847 -8.14 37.73 -1.99
N THR A 848 -7.71 38.40 -3.04
CA THR A 848 -8.41 39.57 -3.59
C THR A 848 -8.88 39.28 -5.00
N ARG A 849 -10.20 39.24 -5.21
CA ARG A 849 -10.83 39.20 -6.53
C ARG A 849 -11.00 40.62 -7.04
N GLN A 850 -10.33 40.93 -8.16
CA GLN A 850 -10.41 42.22 -8.86
C GLN A 850 -11.20 42.06 -10.17
N GLY A 851 -12.28 42.84 -10.34
CA GLY A 851 -13.05 42.90 -11.58
C GLY A 851 -12.37 43.73 -12.68
N ALA A 852 -12.81 43.56 -13.93
CA ALA A 852 -12.36 44.37 -15.07
C ALA A 852 -12.69 45.88 -14.94
N ASP A 853 -13.70 46.22 -14.14
CA ASP A 853 -14.07 47.58 -13.74
C ASP A 853 -13.13 48.20 -12.69
N GLY A 854 -12.17 47.42 -12.17
CA GLY A 854 -11.28 47.82 -11.08
C GLY A 854 -11.87 47.62 -9.68
N SER A 855 -13.10 47.12 -9.55
CA SER A 855 -13.68 46.73 -8.26
C SER A 855 -12.81 45.66 -7.58
N LYS A 856 -12.77 45.66 -6.24
CA LYS A 856 -12.00 44.71 -5.44
C LYS A 856 -12.82 44.19 -4.28
N GLN A 857 -12.81 42.88 -4.10
CA GLN A 857 -13.30 42.20 -2.90
C GLN A 857 -12.17 41.36 -2.34
N THR A 858 -11.91 41.48 -1.04
CA THR A 858 -10.84 40.74 -0.35
C THR A 858 -11.46 39.81 0.68
N THR A 859 -10.99 38.56 0.69
CA THR A 859 -11.25 37.56 1.71
C THR A 859 -9.96 37.33 2.50
N THR A 860 -10.04 37.41 3.82
CA THR A 860 -8.95 37.05 4.75
C THR A 860 -9.20 35.69 5.37
N PHE A 861 -8.14 34.93 5.63
CA PHE A 861 -8.22 33.53 6.05
C PHE A 861 -7.54 33.31 7.41
N SER A 862 -8.19 32.57 8.30
CA SER A 862 -7.68 32.17 9.63
C SER A 862 -7.51 30.66 9.69
N TYR A 863 -6.54 30.18 10.49
CA TYR A 863 -6.26 28.75 10.65
C TYR A 863 -6.12 28.40 12.13
N ASP A 864 -6.34 27.12 12.47
CA ASP A 864 -5.86 26.56 13.74
C ASP A 864 -4.37 26.17 13.65
N ALA A 865 -3.79 25.80 14.80
CA ALA A 865 -2.36 25.49 14.91
C ALA A 865 -1.93 24.24 14.12
N ASN A 866 -2.87 23.35 13.75
CA ASN A 866 -2.61 22.18 12.90
C ASN A 866 -2.53 22.55 11.41
N GLY A 867 -3.05 23.72 11.02
CA GLY A 867 -3.20 24.12 9.62
C GLY A 867 -4.57 23.79 9.01
N ASN A 868 -5.62 23.64 9.82
CA ASN A 868 -6.99 23.61 9.29
C ASN A 868 -7.51 25.03 9.10
N LEU A 869 -8.13 25.33 7.95
CA LEU A 869 -8.82 26.61 7.70
C LEU A 869 -10.02 26.76 8.65
N THR A 870 -10.06 27.79 9.50
CA THR A 870 -11.12 27.99 10.52
C THR A 870 -12.09 29.12 10.19
N GLU A 871 -11.64 30.19 9.54
CA GLU A 871 -12.49 31.30 9.10
C GLU A 871 -12.04 31.83 7.74
N GLU A 872 -12.99 32.08 6.86
CA GLU A 872 -12.90 33.01 5.74
C GLU A 872 -13.80 34.21 6.03
N LYS A 873 -13.32 35.42 5.75
CA LYS A 873 -14.00 36.67 6.12
C LYS A 873 -13.83 37.74 5.06
N GLY A 874 -14.90 38.44 4.69
CA GLY A 874 -14.88 39.53 3.72
C GLY A 874 -15.69 39.23 2.46
N GLY A 875 -15.03 39.07 1.32
CA GLY A 875 -15.67 38.78 0.02
C GLY A 875 -16.42 37.45 0.00
N VAL A 876 -15.83 36.41 0.59
CA VAL A 876 -16.50 35.17 1.00
C VAL A 876 -16.47 35.09 2.53
N ASN A 877 -17.51 34.51 3.13
CA ASN A 877 -17.61 34.32 4.57
C ASN A 877 -17.98 32.87 4.85
N ARG A 878 -17.04 32.10 5.44
CA ARG A 878 -17.23 30.70 5.84
C ARG A 878 -16.57 30.44 7.18
N ILE A 879 -17.25 29.74 8.09
CA ILE A 879 -16.70 29.33 9.40
C ILE A 879 -16.63 27.81 9.45
N PHE A 880 -15.51 27.26 9.89
CA PHE A 880 -15.24 25.82 9.93
C PHE A 880 -14.98 25.37 11.36
N SER A 881 -15.59 24.25 11.78
CA SER A 881 -15.36 23.62 13.08
C SER A 881 -14.73 22.24 12.95
N TYR A 882 -13.80 21.92 13.85
CA TYR A 882 -13.04 20.66 13.85
C TYR A 882 -13.09 19.97 15.21
N ASN A 883 -13.25 18.65 15.21
CA ASN A 883 -13.17 17.84 16.42
C ASN A 883 -11.73 17.39 16.76
N ALA A 884 -11.57 16.60 17.82
CA ALA A 884 -10.29 16.05 18.25
C ALA A 884 -9.73 14.91 17.38
N LEU A 885 -10.47 14.49 16.34
CA LEU A 885 -10.01 13.59 15.28
C LEU A 885 -9.51 14.39 14.05
N ASN A 886 -9.45 15.72 14.16
CA ASN A 886 -9.16 16.65 13.06
C ASN A 886 -10.15 16.58 11.87
N GLN A 887 -11.36 16.04 12.11
CA GLN A 887 -12.46 15.99 11.14
C GLN A 887 -13.26 17.31 11.15
N THR A 888 -13.68 17.77 9.96
CA THR A 888 -14.49 18.98 9.74
C THR A 888 -15.94 18.71 10.14
N THR A 889 -16.33 19.01 11.38
CA THR A 889 -17.67 18.70 11.92
C THR A 889 -18.73 19.76 11.61
N GLN A 890 -18.35 20.95 11.15
CA GLN A 890 -19.32 21.96 10.69
C GLN A 890 -18.69 22.91 9.67
N ILE A 891 -19.47 23.33 8.67
CA ILE A 891 -19.18 24.50 7.83
C ILE A 891 -20.41 25.40 7.83
N ASN A 892 -20.23 26.67 8.19
CA ASN A 892 -21.32 27.60 8.49
C ASN A 892 -22.28 26.99 9.53
N SER A 893 -23.56 26.85 9.20
CA SER A 893 -24.54 26.14 10.04
C SER A 893 -24.59 24.64 9.80
N THR A 894 -24.07 24.14 8.67
CA THR A 894 -24.22 22.76 8.19
C THR A 894 -23.32 21.79 8.98
N PRO A 895 -23.86 20.85 9.76
CA PRO A 895 -23.07 19.88 10.52
C PRO A 895 -22.73 18.64 9.70
N PHE A 896 -21.65 17.96 10.09
CA PHE A 896 -21.14 16.73 9.48
C PHE A 896 -20.82 15.67 10.53
N THR A 897 -21.17 14.41 10.24
CA THR A 897 -20.81 13.25 11.07
C THR A 897 -20.01 12.26 10.23
N TYR A 898 -19.00 11.62 10.83
CA TYR A 898 -18.13 10.63 10.20
C TYR A 898 -18.03 9.37 11.06
N SER A 899 -17.95 8.21 10.41
CA SER A 899 -17.53 6.95 11.03
C SER A 899 -16.02 6.74 10.79
N GLY A 900 -15.35 6.06 11.71
CA GLY A 900 -13.92 5.77 11.65
C GLY A 900 -13.00 6.96 12.02
N PRO A 901 -11.67 6.77 11.86
CA PRO A 901 -10.65 7.74 12.29
C PRO A 901 -10.38 8.88 11.31
N THR A 902 -10.97 8.85 10.10
CA THR A 902 -10.71 9.78 8.98
C THR A 902 -11.99 10.54 8.59
N GLN A 903 -11.94 11.38 7.54
CA GLN A 903 -13.12 12.05 6.98
C GLN A 903 -13.75 11.31 5.79
N GLU A 904 -13.40 10.03 5.60
CA GLU A 904 -13.76 9.20 4.44
C GLU A 904 -15.24 8.82 4.45
N THR A 905 -15.68 8.19 5.54
CA THR A 905 -17.05 7.69 5.73
C THR A 905 -17.92 8.78 6.38
N ARG A 906 -18.29 9.81 5.60
CA ARG A 906 -19.17 10.92 6.03
C ARG A 906 -20.64 10.47 6.10
N VAL A 907 -21.00 9.77 7.17
CA VAL A 907 -22.34 9.18 7.37
C VAL A 907 -23.50 10.19 7.43
N GLN A 908 -23.24 11.50 7.66
CA GLN A 908 -24.29 12.52 7.71
C GLN A 908 -23.82 13.91 7.26
N VAL A 909 -24.72 14.64 6.57
CA VAL A 909 -24.66 16.07 6.24
C VAL A 909 -26.02 16.69 6.56
N ALA A 910 -26.09 17.55 7.59
CA ALA A 910 -27.37 18.07 8.10
C ALA A 910 -28.42 16.94 8.31
N ASP A 911 -29.56 16.99 7.63
CA ASP A 911 -30.63 15.98 7.74
C ASP A 911 -30.46 14.80 6.75
N THR A 912 -29.42 14.78 5.91
CA THR A 912 -29.15 13.70 4.96
C THR A 912 -28.16 12.71 5.55
N THR A 913 -28.50 11.41 5.55
CA THR A 913 -27.57 10.33 5.93
C THR A 913 -27.11 9.51 4.72
N TYR A 914 -25.95 8.86 4.86
CA TYR A 914 -25.21 8.22 3.77
C TYR A 914 -24.84 6.79 4.11
N LEU A 915 -25.22 5.83 3.25
CA LEU A 915 -24.73 4.46 3.31
C LEU A 915 -23.47 4.33 2.44
N TYR A 916 -22.40 3.82 3.05
CA TYR A 916 -21.13 3.55 2.39
C TYR A 916 -20.93 2.05 2.18
N ASN A 917 -20.90 1.61 0.92
CA ASN A 917 -20.43 0.28 0.53
C ASN A 917 -18.90 0.30 0.32
N SER A 918 -18.33 -0.75 -0.27
CA SER A 918 -16.87 -0.85 -0.46
C SER A 918 -16.33 0.13 -1.52
N TRP A 919 -17.21 0.72 -2.34
CA TRP A 919 -16.86 1.58 -3.46
C TRP A 919 -17.23 3.06 -3.21
N GLY A 920 -17.48 3.42 -1.94
CA GLY A 920 -17.86 4.76 -1.50
C GLY A 920 -19.35 4.87 -1.16
N VAL A 921 -19.95 6.04 -1.42
CA VAL A 921 -21.39 6.26 -1.19
C VAL A 921 -22.18 5.41 -2.20
N GLY A 922 -22.98 4.49 -1.66
CA GLY A 922 -23.95 3.68 -2.40
C GLY A 922 -25.38 4.23 -2.31
N LYS A 923 -25.74 4.95 -1.22
CA LYS A 923 -27.09 5.48 -1.04
C LYS A 923 -27.14 6.73 -0.17
N GLU A 924 -27.98 7.69 -0.54
CA GLU A 924 -28.32 8.89 0.23
C GLU A 924 -29.77 8.83 0.69
N TYR A 925 -30.02 9.14 1.97
CA TYR A 925 -31.34 9.26 2.55
C TYR A 925 -31.68 10.75 2.73
N ARG A 926 -32.40 11.31 1.75
CA ARG A 926 -32.75 12.75 1.68
C ARG A 926 -34.22 12.97 2.00
N GLN A 927 -34.58 14.15 2.51
CA GLN A 927 -36.00 14.52 2.76
C GLN A 927 -36.87 14.46 1.48
N SER A 928 -36.28 14.62 0.30
CA SER A 928 -36.94 14.50 -1.01
C SER A 928 -37.27 13.06 -1.42
N GLY A 929 -36.78 12.05 -0.69
CA GLY A 929 -36.74 10.66 -1.09
C GLY A 929 -35.29 10.16 -1.29
N PRO A 930 -35.01 8.87 -1.03
CA PRO A 930 -33.67 8.31 -1.23
C PRO A 930 -33.16 8.34 -2.67
N VAL A 931 -31.83 8.41 -2.80
CA VAL A 931 -31.10 8.27 -4.08
C VAL A 931 -30.09 7.14 -3.91
N THR A 932 -30.09 6.16 -4.82
CA THR A 932 -29.12 5.05 -4.82
C THR A 932 -28.15 5.21 -5.99
N TYR A 933 -26.86 4.99 -5.77
CA TYR A 933 -25.80 5.07 -6.78
C TYR A 933 -25.26 3.69 -7.13
N THR A 934 -25.21 3.40 -8.43
CA THR A 934 -24.63 2.16 -8.97
C THR A 934 -23.19 2.42 -9.43
N ARG A 935 -22.28 1.48 -9.15
CA ARG A 935 -20.85 1.55 -9.48
C ARG A 935 -20.36 0.24 -10.13
N CYS A 936 -19.31 0.32 -10.95
CA CYS A 936 -18.56 -0.87 -11.40
C CYS A 936 -17.81 -1.52 -10.23
N SER A 937 -17.20 -2.69 -10.45
CA SER A 937 -16.11 -3.22 -9.61
C SER A 937 -15.04 -2.15 -9.37
N CYS A 938 -14.67 -1.45 -10.44
CA CYS A 938 -13.75 -0.33 -10.48
C CYS A 938 -14.15 0.92 -9.67
N GLY A 939 -15.26 0.89 -8.92
CA GLY A 939 -15.77 1.96 -8.07
C GLY A 939 -16.25 3.26 -8.77
N LYS A 940 -15.97 3.41 -10.07
CA LYS A 940 -16.50 4.49 -10.92
C LYS A 940 -18.03 4.44 -10.98
N LEU A 941 -18.65 5.61 -10.97
CA LEU A 941 -20.11 5.76 -11.06
C LEU A 941 -20.64 5.30 -12.43
N ILE A 942 -21.83 4.70 -12.40
CA ILE A 942 -22.59 4.27 -13.59
C ILE A 942 -23.84 5.14 -13.71
N GLY A 943 -24.64 5.17 -12.64
CA GLY A 943 -25.93 5.87 -12.63
C GLY A 943 -26.49 6.10 -11.23
N ALA A 944 -27.65 6.76 -11.20
CA ALA A 944 -28.41 7.10 -10.01
C ALA A 944 -29.89 6.72 -10.15
N ARG A 945 -30.47 6.18 -9.09
CA ARG A 945 -31.85 5.68 -9.03
C ARG A 945 -32.62 6.40 -7.93
N PHE A 946 -33.70 7.10 -8.30
CA PHE A 946 -34.45 7.98 -7.40
C PHE A 946 -35.72 7.31 -6.89
N SER A 947 -35.82 7.08 -5.57
CA SER A 947 -36.99 6.44 -4.96
C SER A 947 -38.21 7.37 -4.84
N SER A 948 -38.09 8.65 -5.20
CA SER A 948 -39.16 9.65 -5.19
C SER A 948 -40.16 9.49 -6.33
N ASP A 949 -39.67 9.05 -7.49
CA ASP A 949 -40.38 9.01 -8.78
C ASP A 949 -40.06 7.74 -9.59
N ASN A 950 -39.16 6.88 -9.08
CA ASN A 950 -38.64 5.67 -9.71
C ASN A 950 -37.81 5.94 -11.00
N SER A 951 -37.21 7.13 -11.13
CA SER A 951 -36.40 7.47 -12.31
C SER A 951 -34.94 7.00 -12.23
N HIS A 952 -34.40 6.62 -13.39
CA HIS A 952 -33.02 6.12 -13.59
C HIS A 952 -32.21 7.08 -14.48
N HIS A 953 -30.97 7.35 -14.06
CA HIS A 953 -30.10 8.37 -14.66
C HIS A 953 -28.68 7.85 -14.86
N TYR A 954 -28.07 8.13 -16.00
CA TYR A 954 -26.74 7.62 -16.37
C TYR A 954 -25.73 8.74 -16.65
N TYR A 955 -24.50 8.56 -16.16
CA TYR A 955 -23.45 9.57 -16.15
C TYR A 955 -22.58 9.57 -17.41
N LEU A 956 -22.27 10.75 -17.94
CA LEU A 956 -21.27 10.94 -19.00
C LEU A 956 -20.04 11.65 -18.44
N PHE A 957 -18.85 11.20 -18.83
CA PHE A 957 -17.57 11.60 -18.24
C PHE A 957 -16.62 12.26 -19.25
N ASP A 958 -15.69 13.08 -18.76
CA ASP A 958 -14.46 13.44 -19.46
C ASP A 958 -13.31 12.47 -19.13
N GLY A 959 -12.11 12.72 -19.67
CA GLY A 959 -10.91 11.91 -19.39
C GLY A 959 -10.38 12.00 -17.96
N LEU A 960 -10.78 13.00 -17.15
CA LEU A 960 -10.46 13.07 -15.71
C LEU A 960 -11.45 12.26 -14.85
N GLY A 961 -12.53 11.74 -15.45
CA GLY A 961 -13.65 11.19 -14.69
C GLY A 961 -14.55 12.26 -14.06
N SER A 962 -14.49 13.52 -14.52
CA SER A 962 -15.49 14.52 -14.16
C SER A 962 -16.82 14.17 -14.80
N ILE A 963 -17.92 14.29 -14.05
CA ILE A 963 -19.26 14.18 -14.63
C ILE A 963 -19.49 15.44 -15.47
N VAL A 964 -19.71 15.27 -16.77
CA VAL A 964 -19.94 16.34 -17.75
C VAL A 964 -21.35 16.30 -18.36
N GLY A 965 -22.07 15.20 -18.17
CA GLY A 965 -23.49 15.10 -18.48
C GLY A 965 -24.22 14.07 -17.61
N VAL A 966 -25.54 14.21 -17.51
CA VAL A 966 -26.45 13.20 -16.96
C VAL A 966 -27.56 12.98 -17.98
N THR A 967 -27.91 11.72 -18.24
CA THR A 967 -28.95 11.33 -19.20
C THR A 967 -30.08 10.57 -18.52
N GLY A 968 -31.32 10.91 -18.85
CA GLY A 968 -32.53 10.29 -18.27
C GLY A 968 -32.95 9.01 -19.00
N GLU A 969 -34.09 8.45 -18.61
CA GLU A 969 -34.60 7.16 -19.12
C GLU A 969 -34.90 7.13 -20.63
N ASP A 970 -35.21 8.28 -21.24
CA ASP A 970 -35.43 8.42 -22.69
C ASP A 970 -34.13 8.61 -23.51
N GLY A 971 -32.98 8.59 -22.83
CA GLY A 971 -31.67 8.85 -23.43
C GLY A 971 -31.44 10.32 -23.84
N SER A 972 -32.26 11.25 -23.37
CA SER A 972 -32.03 12.69 -23.52
C SER A 972 -30.99 13.21 -22.52
N LEU A 973 -30.31 14.30 -22.88
CA LEU A 973 -29.38 14.98 -21.98
C LEU A 973 -30.16 15.88 -21.01
N GLU A 974 -30.05 15.59 -19.72
CA GLU A 974 -30.75 16.31 -18.66
C GLU A 974 -29.86 17.36 -17.99
N ASN A 975 -28.68 16.95 -17.54
CA ASN A 975 -27.68 17.87 -17.01
C ASN A 975 -26.48 17.96 -17.96
N SER A 976 -25.81 19.12 -17.96
CA SER A 976 -24.56 19.36 -18.68
C SER A 976 -23.63 20.24 -17.84
N TYR A 977 -22.33 19.94 -17.84
CA TYR A 977 -21.34 20.68 -17.08
C TYR A 977 -20.10 20.99 -17.91
N ALA A 978 -19.55 22.19 -17.70
CA ALA A 978 -18.18 22.54 -18.05
C ALA A 978 -17.48 23.13 -16.82
N TYR A 979 -16.17 22.98 -16.76
CA TYR A 979 -15.35 23.35 -15.60
C TYR A 979 -14.20 24.25 -16.03
N SER A 980 -13.77 25.17 -15.15
CA SER A 980 -12.42 25.72 -15.21
C SER A 980 -11.39 24.60 -14.98
N PRO A 981 -10.10 24.80 -15.32
CA PRO A 981 -9.07 23.79 -15.08
C PRO A 981 -8.96 23.30 -13.63
N TYR A 982 -9.43 24.08 -12.64
CA TYR A 982 -9.45 23.73 -11.22
C TYR A 982 -10.85 23.33 -10.70
N GLY A 983 -11.80 23.00 -11.59
CA GLY A 983 -13.09 22.39 -11.20
C GLY A 983 -14.22 23.37 -10.85
N GLU A 984 -14.04 24.67 -11.06
CA GLU A 984 -15.12 25.67 -10.89
C GLU A 984 -16.13 25.51 -12.03
N THR A 985 -17.38 25.16 -11.72
CA THR A 985 -18.40 24.92 -12.76
C THR A 985 -18.77 26.22 -13.47
N ILE A 986 -18.54 26.28 -14.79
CA ILE A 986 -18.81 27.46 -15.62
C ILE A 986 -20.31 27.68 -15.73
N LYS A 987 -20.80 28.76 -15.14
CA LYS A 987 -22.24 29.02 -14.91
C LYS A 987 -23.05 29.10 -16.20
N GLU A 988 -22.48 29.68 -17.25
CA GLU A 988 -23.09 29.86 -18.57
C GLU A 988 -23.15 28.57 -19.40
N GLN A 989 -22.39 27.55 -19.00
CA GLN A 989 -22.29 26.24 -19.66
C GLN A 989 -22.85 25.11 -18.79
N ARG A 990 -23.51 25.46 -17.68
CA ARG A 990 -24.17 24.55 -16.74
C ARG A 990 -25.66 24.45 -17.04
N SER A 991 -26.16 23.22 -17.15
CA SER A 991 -27.59 22.91 -17.12
C SER A 991 -27.83 21.84 -16.06
N GLU A 992 -28.83 22.05 -15.20
CA GLU A 992 -29.27 21.08 -14.19
C GLU A 992 -30.80 21.02 -14.22
N LYS A 993 -31.36 19.90 -14.69
CA LYS A 993 -32.78 19.55 -14.57
C LYS A 993 -33.03 18.62 -13.38
N VAL A 994 -32.09 17.70 -13.14
CA VAL A 994 -32.16 16.68 -12.07
C VAL A 994 -31.05 16.85 -11.05
N TYR A 995 -31.29 16.39 -9.82
CA TYR A 995 -30.31 16.50 -8.73
C TYR A 995 -29.07 15.65 -9.00
N ASN A 996 -27.89 16.24 -8.79
CA ASN A 996 -26.63 15.51 -8.89
C ASN A 996 -25.53 16.20 -8.04
N PRO A 997 -24.96 15.53 -7.02
CA PRO A 997 -23.82 16.05 -6.28
C PRO A 997 -22.49 15.79 -7.00
N TRP A 998 -22.36 14.71 -7.78
CA TRP A 998 -21.10 14.27 -8.38
C TRP A 998 -20.70 15.11 -9.59
N LYS A 999 -19.56 15.82 -9.53
CA LYS A 999 -19.15 16.81 -10.54
C LYS A 999 -17.68 16.65 -10.98
N PHE A 1000 -16.83 17.65 -10.78
CA PHE A 1000 -15.42 17.62 -11.18
C PHE A 1000 -14.68 16.42 -10.56
N ALA A 1001 -13.88 15.70 -11.37
CA ALA A 1001 -13.05 14.57 -10.95
C ALA A 1001 -13.77 13.49 -10.10
N GLY A 1002 -15.09 13.32 -10.28
CA GLY A 1002 -15.89 12.38 -9.48
C GLY A 1002 -16.17 12.81 -8.03
N GLY A 1003 -15.81 14.03 -7.63
CA GLY A 1003 -16.05 14.56 -6.28
C GLY A 1003 -17.51 14.94 -6.04
N SER A 1004 -17.96 14.77 -4.79
CA SER A 1004 -19.27 15.27 -4.33
C SER A 1004 -19.19 16.78 -4.09
N PHE A 1005 -20.02 17.57 -4.78
CA PHE A 1005 -20.09 19.03 -4.62
C PHE A 1005 -21.21 19.43 -3.66
N GLU A 1006 -20.85 20.09 -2.57
CA GLU A 1006 -21.81 20.62 -1.59
C GLU A 1006 -22.18 22.08 -1.90
N SER A 1007 -23.36 22.28 -2.49
CA SER A 1007 -23.93 23.59 -2.86
C SER A 1007 -23.96 24.62 -1.72
N GLU A 1008 -24.15 24.15 -0.50
CA GLU A 1008 -24.30 24.90 0.74
C GLU A 1008 -22.96 25.46 1.27
N THR A 1009 -21.83 24.88 0.83
CA THR A 1009 -20.47 25.28 1.24
C THR A 1009 -19.62 25.80 0.07
N GLY A 1010 -19.98 25.46 -1.16
CA GLY A 1010 -19.20 25.75 -2.37
C GLY A 1010 -17.97 24.84 -2.56
N LEU A 1011 -17.86 23.76 -1.78
CA LEU A 1011 -16.70 22.86 -1.76
C LEU A 1011 -16.99 21.51 -2.40
N TYR A 1012 -15.92 20.80 -2.73
CA TYR A 1012 -15.94 19.39 -3.07
C TYR A 1012 -15.46 18.52 -1.90
N LYS A 1013 -16.17 17.41 -1.64
CA LYS A 1013 -15.68 16.29 -0.85
C LYS A 1013 -14.97 15.27 -1.75
N PHE A 1014 -13.69 15.04 -1.44
CA PHE A 1014 -12.87 13.92 -1.91
C PHE A 1014 -12.37 13.15 -0.68
N GLY A 1015 -12.17 11.82 -0.78
CA GLY A 1015 -12.01 10.86 0.33
C GLY A 1015 -11.83 11.46 1.74
N ILE A 1016 -10.63 11.88 2.15
CA ILE A 1016 -10.34 12.39 3.51
C ILE A 1016 -10.21 13.92 3.66
N ARG A 1017 -10.49 14.74 2.64
CA ARG A 1017 -10.39 16.23 2.69
C ARG A 1017 -11.60 16.96 2.11
N TYR A 1018 -11.58 18.30 2.15
CA TYR A 1018 -12.46 19.18 1.37
C TYR A 1018 -11.61 20.10 0.47
N TYR A 1019 -12.01 20.22 -0.80
CA TYR A 1019 -11.34 20.99 -1.84
C TYR A 1019 -12.16 22.23 -2.22
N ASP A 1020 -11.49 23.37 -2.40
CA ASP A 1020 -12.12 24.58 -2.93
C ASP A 1020 -11.71 24.82 -4.40
N PRO A 1021 -12.67 24.86 -5.34
CA PRO A 1021 -12.40 25.02 -6.77
C PRO A 1021 -12.13 26.48 -7.20
N GLN A 1022 -12.51 27.47 -6.39
CA GLN A 1022 -12.23 28.90 -6.65
C GLN A 1022 -10.81 29.29 -6.21
N LEU A 1023 -10.31 28.62 -5.17
CA LEU A 1023 -8.94 28.76 -4.63
C LEU A 1023 -7.94 27.76 -5.24
N GLY A 1024 -8.43 26.71 -5.91
CA GLY A 1024 -7.61 25.66 -6.53
C GLY A 1024 -6.83 24.80 -5.52
N ARG A 1025 -7.33 24.67 -4.27
CA ARG A 1025 -6.55 24.08 -3.16
C ARG A 1025 -7.40 23.43 -2.06
N TRP A 1026 -6.75 22.64 -1.21
CA TRP A 1026 -7.37 21.99 -0.05
C TRP A 1026 -7.58 22.95 1.13
N THR A 1027 -8.63 22.71 1.92
CA THR A 1027 -8.93 23.45 3.18
C THR A 1027 -8.07 23.03 4.37
N GLN A 1028 -7.37 21.89 4.27
CA GLN A 1028 -6.51 21.32 5.30
C GLN A 1028 -5.20 20.83 4.69
N GLN A 1029 -4.15 20.72 5.51
CA GLN A 1029 -2.93 20.04 5.09
C GLN A 1029 -3.17 18.56 4.78
N ASP A 1030 -2.48 18.08 3.76
CA ASP A 1030 -2.39 16.66 3.40
C ASP A 1030 -1.87 15.81 4.58
N PRO A 1031 -2.68 14.91 5.17
CA PRO A 1031 -2.24 14.10 6.30
C PRO A 1031 -1.18 13.06 5.89
N VAL A 1032 -1.15 12.65 4.62
CA VAL A 1032 -0.12 11.75 4.06
C VAL A 1032 1.24 12.45 4.02
N GLY A 1033 1.23 13.75 3.69
CA GLY A 1033 2.45 14.55 3.53
C GLY A 1033 3.11 14.41 2.17
N GLY A 1034 4.18 15.18 1.96
CA GLY A 1034 4.96 15.17 0.72
C GLY A 1034 6.08 14.13 0.73
N SER A 1035 6.94 14.22 -0.29
CA SER A 1035 8.08 13.32 -0.48
C SER A 1035 9.40 14.05 -0.74
N LEU A 1036 10.51 13.33 -0.67
CA LEU A 1036 11.84 13.89 -0.89
C LEU A 1036 12.09 14.19 -2.39
N GLY A 1037 11.49 13.40 -3.29
CA GLY A 1037 11.65 13.52 -4.75
C GLY A 1037 10.62 14.41 -5.48
N ASN A 1038 9.35 14.45 -5.04
CA ASN A 1038 8.31 15.25 -5.73
C ASN A 1038 8.25 16.68 -5.15
N LEU A 1039 8.83 17.64 -5.87
CA LEU A 1039 8.95 19.04 -5.44
C LEU A 1039 7.61 19.72 -5.15
N ASN A 1040 6.57 19.41 -5.95
CA ASN A 1040 5.23 19.97 -5.78
C ASN A 1040 4.51 19.39 -4.55
N SER A 1041 4.87 18.17 -4.11
CA SER A 1041 4.26 17.49 -2.96
C SER A 1041 4.60 18.10 -1.60
N ALA A 1042 5.65 18.92 -1.51
CA ALA A 1042 6.00 19.63 -0.26
C ALA A 1042 4.91 20.63 0.17
N ASN A 1043 4.10 21.12 -0.78
CA ASN A 1043 2.98 21.99 -0.49
C ASN A 1043 1.73 21.16 -0.15
N ARG A 1044 1.54 20.89 1.14
CA ARG A 1044 0.44 20.07 1.68
C ARG A 1044 -0.98 20.61 1.40
N TYR A 1045 -1.15 21.78 0.79
CA TYR A 1045 -2.47 22.28 0.37
C TYR A 1045 -2.70 22.23 -1.16
N LEU A 1046 -1.66 21.96 -1.95
CA LEU A 1046 -1.72 22.03 -3.41
C LEU A 1046 -2.52 20.86 -4.00
N TYR A 1047 -3.51 21.17 -4.84
CA TYR A 1047 -4.27 20.15 -5.56
C TYR A 1047 -3.43 19.56 -6.69
N VAL A 1048 -3.26 18.22 -6.68
CA VAL A 1048 -2.56 17.40 -7.69
C VAL A 1048 -1.24 17.98 -8.21
N GLY A 1049 -0.46 18.59 -7.32
CA GLY A 1049 0.83 19.20 -7.65
C GLY A 1049 0.75 20.37 -8.64
N GLY A 1050 -0.41 21.00 -8.83
CA GLY A 1050 -0.62 22.11 -9.76
C GLY A 1050 -0.89 21.70 -11.21
N ASN A 1051 -1.23 20.43 -11.47
CA ASN A 1051 -1.53 19.93 -12.82
C ASN A 1051 -2.92 19.25 -12.95
N PRO A 1052 -4.02 20.01 -12.77
CA PRO A 1052 -5.38 19.45 -12.71
C PRO A 1052 -5.96 19.06 -14.08
N VAL A 1053 -5.29 19.42 -15.18
CA VAL A 1053 -5.67 19.01 -16.55
C VAL A 1053 -5.21 17.59 -16.87
N ASN A 1054 -4.19 17.09 -16.16
CA ASN A 1054 -3.64 15.75 -16.40
C ASN A 1054 -3.96 14.77 -15.25
N ALA A 1055 -4.23 15.23 -14.02
CA ALA A 1055 -4.35 14.37 -12.84
C ALA A 1055 -5.52 14.74 -11.89
N THR A 1056 -5.97 13.76 -11.09
CA THR A 1056 -7.01 13.92 -10.04
C THR A 1056 -6.56 13.37 -8.67
N ASP A 1057 -7.23 13.81 -7.58
CA ASP A 1057 -7.04 13.27 -6.22
C ASP A 1057 -8.40 12.83 -5.62
N PRO A 1058 -8.96 11.67 -6.03
CA PRO A 1058 -10.27 11.23 -5.56
C PRO A 1058 -10.31 10.81 -4.09
N THR A 1059 -9.18 10.36 -3.52
CA THR A 1059 -9.07 10.02 -2.08
C THR A 1059 -8.89 11.24 -1.20
N GLY A 1060 -8.61 12.42 -1.75
CA GLY A 1060 -8.21 13.58 -0.97
C GLY A 1060 -6.98 13.30 -0.12
N ALA A 1061 -6.06 12.46 -0.59
CA ALA A 1061 -4.86 11.99 0.11
C ALA A 1061 -3.63 11.86 -0.81
N PHE A 1062 -3.79 12.12 -2.12
CA PHE A 1062 -2.72 11.90 -3.08
C PHE A 1062 -1.79 13.11 -3.22
N ALA A 1063 -0.57 12.92 -2.74
CA ALA A 1063 0.60 13.79 -2.96
C ALA A 1063 1.13 13.76 -4.42
N ALA A 1064 0.22 13.78 -5.40
CA ALA A 1064 0.37 13.73 -6.85
C ALA A 1064 1.07 12.49 -7.45
N GLY A 1065 0.35 11.70 -8.26
CA GLY A 1065 0.96 10.66 -9.11
C GLY A 1065 0.04 9.65 -9.81
N ASN A 1066 -1.09 9.24 -9.21
CA ASN A 1066 -1.64 7.90 -9.46
C ASN A 1066 -3.02 7.82 -10.14
N CYS A 1067 -3.59 8.95 -10.58
CA CYS A 1067 -4.83 8.98 -11.35
C CYS A 1067 -4.67 10.04 -12.44
N VAL A 1068 -4.08 9.64 -13.57
CA VAL A 1068 -3.49 10.56 -14.56
C VAL A 1068 -3.86 10.13 -15.98
N ILE A 1069 -4.46 11.03 -16.78
CA ILE A 1069 -4.80 10.75 -18.19
C ILE A 1069 -3.53 10.46 -19.01
N THR A 1070 -2.41 11.02 -18.58
CA THR A 1070 -1.09 10.57 -19.01
C THR A 1070 -0.80 9.24 -18.32
N GLY A 1071 -1.31 8.16 -18.93
CA GLY A 1071 -1.00 6.76 -18.65
C GLY A 1071 0.47 6.43 -18.87
N ILE A 1072 1.33 7.09 -18.10
CA ILE A 1072 2.79 6.95 -18.03
C ILE A 1072 3.16 6.29 -16.71
N LEU A 1073 2.49 6.65 -15.60
CA LEU A 1073 2.75 6.14 -14.25
C LEU A 1073 1.86 4.94 -13.88
N ASN A 1074 0.58 4.96 -14.24
CA ASN A 1074 -0.35 3.85 -13.94
C ASN A 1074 -0.04 2.63 -14.83
N SER A 1075 0.23 2.87 -16.12
CA SER A 1075 0.75 1.86 -17.04
C SER A 1075 2.09 1.29 -16.58
N ILE A 1076 3.03 2.14 -16.12
CA ILE A 1076 4.27 1.68 -15.49
C ILE A 1076 3.97 0.83 -14.27
N SER A 1077 3.09 1.24 -13.36
CA SER A 1077 2.83 0.48 -12.12
C SER A 1077 2.25 -0.90 -12.42
N ILE A 1078 1.29 -1.00 -13.33
CA ILE A 1078 0.67 -2.27 -13.73
C ILE A 1078 1.68 -3.15 -14.51
N TYR A 1079 2.33 -2.61 -15.53
CA TYR A 1079 3.28 -3.40 -16.33
C TYR A 1079 4.56 -3.74 -15.56
N LEU A 1080 5.02 -2.94 -14.59
CA LEU A 1080 6.20 -3.26 -13.78
C LEU A 1080 5.99 -4.51 -12.92
N GLU A 1081 4.78 -4.76 -12.44
CA GLU A 1081 4.45 -5.97 -11.66
C GLU A 1081 4.63 -7.22 -12.54
N ASP A 1082 4.05 -7.19 -13.75
CA ASP A 1082 4.24 -8.25 -14.75
C ASP A 1082 5.70 -8.37 -15.22
N ILE A 1083 6.41 -7.25 -15.41
CA ILE A 1083 7.75 -7.21 -16.02
C ILE A 1083 8.85 -7.59 -15.03
N GLY A 1084 8.73 -7.23 -13.75
CA GLY A 1084 9.72 -7.60 -12.73
C GLY A 1084 10.92 -6.65 -12.61
N ILE A 1085 10.75 -5.36 -12.95
CA ILE A 1085 11.78 -4.31 -12.73
C ILE A 1085 11.61 -3.63 -11.34
N PHE A 1086 10.65 -4.08 -10.52
CA PHE A 1086 10.30 -3.49 -9.22
C PHE A 1086 11.47 -3.30 -8.25
N THR A 1087 12.45 -4.20 -8.25
CA THR A 1087 13.68 -4.10 -7.44
C THR A 1087 14.53 -2.89 -7.83
N LEU A 1088 14.78 -2.66 -9.13
CA LEU A 1088 15.59 -1.55 -9.63
C LEU A 1088 14.88 -0.20 -9.51
N MET A 1089 13.57 -0.12 -9.75
CA MET A 1089 12.81 1.12 -9.52
C MET A 1089 12.50 1.37 -8.04
N GLY A 1090 12.42 0.32 -7.22
CA GLY A 1090 12.40 0.42 -5.75
C GLY A 1090 13.74 0.91 -5.20
N ALA A 1091 14.87 0.43 -5.74
CA ALA A 1091 16.20 0.92 -5.40
C ALA A 1091 16.38 2.38 -5.84
N PHE A 1092 15.90 2.75 -7.04
CA PHE A 1092 15.83 4.15 -7.50
C PHE A 1092 15.00 5.00 -6.51
N ALA A 1093 13.83 4.52 -6.06
CA ALA A 1093 13.02 5.19 -5.04
C ALA A 1093 13.72 5.29 -3.67
N SER A 1094 14.56 4.31 -3.30
CA SER A 1094 15.42 4.35 -2.09
C SER A 1094 16.62 5.30 -2.21
N ALA A 1095 17.04 5.60 -3.45
CA ALA A 1095 18.04 6.61 -3.76
C ALA A 1095 17.42 8.02 -3.76
N ILE A 1096 16.24 8.23 -4.37
CA ILE A 1096 15.60 9.55 -4.48
C ILE A 1096 14.58 9.89 -3.37
N GLY A 1097 14.26 8.96 -2.47
CA GLY A 1097 13.27 9.15 -1.41
C GLY A 1097 11.84 9.46 -1.91
N GLY A 1098 11.47 8.85 -3.04
CA GLY A 1098 10.28 9.19 -3.81
C GLY A 1098 9.21 8.09 -3.83
N PRO A 1099 8.08 8.24 -3.12
CA PRO A 1099 6.98 7.29 -3.11
C PRO A 1099 6.04 7.41 -4.32
N GLY A 1100 6.36 8.26 -5.32
CA GLY A 1100 5.64 8.36 -6.60
C GLY A 1100 5.72 7.10 -7.48
N VAL A 1101 6.35 6.04 -6.98
CA VAL A 1101 6.41 4.67 -7.55
C VAL A 1101 5.87 3.63 -6.55
N VAL A 1102 5.65 4.01 -5.28
CA VAL A 1102 5.65 3.08 -4.14
C VAL A 1102 4.26 2.67 -3.67
N ALA A 1103 3.19 3.26 -4.21
CA ALA A 1103 1.81 2.99 -3.74
C ALA A 1103 1.35 1.52 -3.90
N GLY A 1104 1.92 0.75 -4.83
CA GLY A 1104 1.75 -0.71 -4.93
C GLY A 1104 2.93 -1.54 -4.39
N ALA A 1105 4.07 -0.90 -4.08
CA ALA A 1105 5.35 -1.59 -3.86
C ALA A 1105 5.49 -2.35 -2.53
N LEU A 1106 4.44 -2.39 -1.70
CA LEU A 1106 4.44 -3.16 -0.44
C LEU A 1106 4.01 -4.63 -0.60
N VAL A 1107 3.58 -5.04 -1.80
CA VAL A 1107 3.08 -6.41 -2.08
C VAL A 1107 3.99 -7.19 -3.05
N ALA A 1108 4.97 -6.51 -3.68
CA ALA A 1108 5.82 -7.08 -4.74
C ALA A 1108 7.33 -6.88 -4.49
N LEU A 1109 7.74 -6.61 -3.26
CA LEU A 1109 9.15 -6.73 -2.84
C LEU A 1109 9.35 -8.13 -2.24
N GLY A 1110 10.16 -8.97 -2.89
CA GLY A 1110 10.65 -10.20 -2.26
C GLY A 1110 11.49 -9.90 -1.01
N PRO A 1111 11.71 -10.89 -0.11
CA PRO A 1111 12.40 -10.70 1.17
C PRO A 1111 13.75 -9.96 1.08
N GLU A 1112 14.49 -10.16 -0.02
CA GLU A 1112 15.83 -9.57 -0.23
C GLU A 1112 15.75 -8.06 -0.54
N GLY A 1113 14.61 -7.61 -1.08
CA GLY A 1113 14.25 -6.20 -1.18
C GLY A 1113 13.71 -5.65 0.14
N LEU A 1114 12.84 -6.39 0.84
CA LEU A 1114 12.26 -5.96 2.13
C LEU A 1114 13.33 -5.70 3.20
N ALA A 1115 14.38 -6.52 3.25
CA ALA A 1115 15.50 -6.36 4.18
C ALA A 1115 16.28 -5.04 4.02
N PHE A 1116 16.25 -4.39 2.85
CA PHE A 1116 17.02 -3.17 2.56
C PHE A 1116 16.18 -1.95 2.12
N ALA A 1117 14.91 -2.13 1.73
CA ALA A 1117 14.03 -1.05 1.29
C ALA A 1117 13.49 -0.16 2.44
N ALA A 1118 13.66 -0.57 3.70
CA ALA A 1118 13.26 0.19 4.89
C ALA A 1118 13.79 1.65 4.93
N LEU A 1119 14.87 1.93 4.19
CA LEU A 1119 15.56 3.21 4.16
C LEU A 1119 14.77 4.38 3.52
N ALA A 1120 13.67 4.10 2.80
CA ALA A 1120 12.83 5.14 2.19
C ALA A 1120 11.69 5.66 3.10
N VAL A 1121 11.49 5.07 4.28
CA VAL A 1121 10.21 5.11 5.02
C VAL A 1121 10.24 6.10 6.22
N THR A 1122 11.33 6.85 6.42
CA THR A 1122 11.60 7.64 7.64
C THR A 1122 10.71 8.88 7.89
N ILE A 1123 9.79 9.22 6.98
CA ILE A 1123 8.76 10.27 7.15
C ILE A 1123 7.32 9.68 7.20
N VAL A 1124 7.18 8.36 7.10
CA VAL A 1124 5.88 7.65 6.98
C VAL A 1124 5.17 7.46 8.34
N PHE A 1125 5.56 8.20 9.39
CA PHE A 1125 5.03 8.03 10.75
C PHE A 1125 3.68 8.72 11.03
N ALA A 1126 3.36 9.82 10.35
CA ALA A 1126 1.97 10.30 10.28
C ALA A 1126 1.12 9.38 9.37
N LEU A 1127 1.78 8.78 8.38
CA LEU A 1127 1.17 7.98 7.33
C LEU A 1127 0.69 6.61 7.83
N ALA A 1128 1.43 5.92 8.70
CA ALA A 1128 1.04 4.61 9.23
C ALA A 1128 -0.37 4.61 9.88
N VAL A 1129 -0.79 5.74 10.45
CA VAL A 1129 -2.12 5.96 11.01
C VAL A 1129 -3.20 5.88 9.93
N PHE A 1130 -2.96 6.52 8.79
CA PHE A 1130 -3.89 6.55 7.66
C PHE A 1130 -3.78 5.30 6.78
N PHE A 1131 -2.57 4.77 6.53
CA PHE A 1131 -2.36 3.60 5.69
C PHE A 1131 -2.88 2.32 6.35
N ALA A 1132 -2.79 2.20 7.68
CA ALA A 1132 -3.48 1.14 8.42
C ALA A 1132 -5.01 1.29 8.26
N ALA A 1133 -5.58 2.47 8.53
CA ALA A 1133 -7.02 2.69 8.37
C ALA A 1133 -7.52 2.46 6.92
N TYR A 1134 -6.71 2.80 5.92
CA TYR A 1134 -6.98 2.68 4.49
C TYR A 1134 -6.89 1.23 4.00
N GLN A 1135 -5.91 0.43 4.47
CA GLN A 1135 -5.85 -1.01 4.23
C GLN A 1135 -6.98 -1.76 4.98
N ILE A 1136 -7.36 -1.28 6.17
CA ILE A 1136 -8.49 -1.79 6.97
C ILE A 1136 -9.85 -1.44 6.32
N ALA A 1137 -9.93 -0.36 5.54
CA ALA A 1137 -11.11 0.00 4.76
C ALA A 1137 -11.17 -0.73 3.39
N ASN A 1138 -10.03 -0.85 2.71
CA ASN A 1138 -9.92 -1.34 1.34
C ASN A 1138 -9.27 -2.73 1.27
N SER A 1139 -9.77 -3.69 2.06
CA SER A 1139 -9.44 -5.12 1.90
C SER A 1139 -10.18 -5.76 0.70
N ALA A 1140 -10.29 -5.00 -0.39
CA ALA A 1140 -10.88 -5.36 -1.67
C ALA A 1140 -9.96 -4.77 -2.77
N SER A 1141 -9.77 -5.52 -3.85
CA SER A 1141 -8.68 -5.38 -4.83
C SER A 1141 -8.65 -4.09 -5.67
N ASP A 1142 -9.68 -3.26 -5.60
CA ASP A 1142 -10.23 -2.65 -6.82
C ASP A 1142 -9.66 -1.26 -7.15
N ILE A 1143 -8.72 -0.75 -6.36
CA ILE A 1143 -8.10 0.58 -6.58
C ILE A 1143 -7.28 0.61 -7.88
N LYS A 1144 -6.87 -0.55 -8.43
CA LYS A 1144 -6.19 -0.64 -9.73
C LYS A 1144 -7.08 -0.27 -10.92
N GLU A 1145 -8.35 -0.67 -10.93
CA GLU A 1145 -9.28 -0.28 -12.01
C GLU A 1145 -9.83 1.16 -11.82
N ALA A 1146 -9.85 1.69 -10.60
CA ALA A 1146 -10.39 3.03 -10.32
C ALA A 1146 -9.65 4.18 -11.02
N CYS A 1147 -8.44 3.92 -11.54
CA CYS A 1147 -7.61 4.88 -12.27
C CYS A 1147 -7.08 4.33 -13.61
N SER A 1148 -7.86 3.46 -14.29
CA SER A 1148 -7.65 2.97 -15.66
C SER A 1148 -8.68 3.51 -16.67
#